data_AF-A0A662YYT1-F1
#
_entry.id   AF-A0A662YYT1-F1
#
_cell.length_a   1.000
_cell.length_b   1.000
_cell.length_c   1.000
_cell.angle_alpha   90.00
_cell.angle_beta   90.00
_cell.angle_gamma   90.00
#
_symmetry.space_group_name_H-M   'P 1'
#
loop_
_entity.id
_entity.type
_entity.pdbx_description
1 polymer ?
#
loop_
_entity_poly.entity_id
_entity_poly.type
_entity_poly.pdbx_seq_one_letter_code
_entity_poly.pdbx_strand_id
1 'polypeptide(L)'
;MTTDPWVGTWRPQKPLRPIGAQYTGPGPKYGLPSATGIIKHDPTKNKAPAYSFGIQHVRYNTDSSPGPKYFVSSKMTRMGKDAFPAFTMCFRSKEPKKAKTPGPATYFPEKAIKCSYNTPPAYTMGSKTEHFEMDSVPGSQALHLTAMKMDLNAVIETVEAGYQDAAMMALQAFNKERLGKLVIRFLERDLQPSCQLACLETIRILSRDKNCLEPFATPQAIQTLGRHAGIKHSEGVTSEIPDLEVIVEALKCLCNIVFNSPSAQEVGAELRLIVGLTERLKLYNDRHWSHEVRFFDLRLTFLFTALRVDVRGQLAHELRGISLLSDALESTLGLRWLDTFEVARADKGDDGLPLPRQETERTMEILKILFNITFDTSRRDVDEEEAALYRHLCAILRFCLMSKADGEERTEEFHSHTVNLLGNLPLMCLDVLLTPKVQQGSIEYMGVNMDAVSMLLDFMDRRLNREHKLKETLTPSLNLLTESARVHRETRKFLRMKILPPLRDVKNRPEVGNSLRNKLVRLMTHIDTDVKHCAAELLFVLCKESVPCSVIRNEAIDSRTCQIKFSRLKELLCWVAAGLLAARGLMCGGRGKGRYSEDEDTDTEEYREAKPNINPITGRVEEKLPNPMEGMTEEQKENEAMKLVNMFDKMSRDQVIQPMAVGPDGKLANLESAVQRLSEQRSSSGSDSDDD
;
A
#
# COMPACT_ATOMS: atom_id res chain seq x y z
N MET A 1 0.50 63.15 -9.19
CA MET A 1 1.20 62.39 -10.24
C MET A 1 2.43 61.76 -9.62
N THR A 2 2.44 60.45 -9.45
CA THR A 2 3.63 59.67 -9.06
C THR A 2 3.59 58.40 -9.89
N THR A 3 4.60 58.24 -10.74
CA THR A 3 4.77 57.16 -11.70
C THR A 3 5.30 55.92 -10.97
N ASP A 4 4.47 54.90 -10.82
CA ASP A 4 4.90 53.58 -10.34
C ASP A 4 5.78 52.89 -11.41
N PRO A 5 6.91 52.27 -11.04
CA PRO A 5 7.81 51.64 -12.01
C PRO A 5 7.21 50.32 -12.50
N TRP A 6 7.04 50.22 -13.82
CA TRP A 6 6.65 48.98 -14.50
C TRP A 6 7.84 48.03 -14.64
N VAL A 7 7.64 46.74 -14.41
CA VAL A 7 8.59 45.68 -14.79
C VAL A 7 7.83 44.64 -15.61
N GLY A 8 7.76 44.83 -16.93
CA GLY A 8 7.10 43.90 -17.86
C GLY A 8 5.57 43.77 -17.71
N THR A 9 5.02 42.63 -18.14
CA THR A 9 3.57 42.32 -18.15
C THR A 9 3.00 41.90 -16.80
N TRP A 10 3.79 41.89 -15.73
CA TRP A 10 3.37 41.41 -14.42
C TRP A 10 3.23 42.55 -13.40
N ARG A 11 2.10 42.62 -12.69
CA ARG A 11 1.87 43.61 -11.63
C ARG A 11 2.05 42.95 -10.25
N PRO A 12 2.97 43.42 -9.40
CA PRO A 12 3.08 42.95 -8.03
C PRO A 12 1.82 43.29 -7.23
N GLN A 13 1.23 42.31 -6.55
CA GLN A 13 0.14 42.58 -5.60
C GLN A 13 0.67 43.32 -4.37
N LYS A 14 0.03 44.43 -4.00
CA LYS A 14 0.35 45.18 -2.79
C LYS A 14 -0.07 44.37 -1.55
N PRO A 15 0.81 44.15 -0.56
CA PRO A 15 0.44 43.47 0.67
C PRO A 15 -0.60 44.28 1.45
N LEU A 16 -1.63 43.60 1.97
CA LEU A 16 -2.76 44.21 2.68
C LEU A 16 -2.37 44.88 4.02
N ARG A 17 -1.16 44.64 4.54
CA ARG A 17 -0.65 45.23 5.78
C ARG A 17 0.86 45.50 5.67
N PRO A 18 1.39 46.51 6.39
CA PRO A 18 2.83 46.75 6.46
C PRO A 18 3.56 45.58 7.10
N ILE A 19 4.64 45.14 6.49
CA ILE A 19 5.55 44.12 7.02
C ILE A 19 6.65 44.80 7.84
N GLY A 20 7.15 44.11 8.89
CA GLY A 20 8.04 44.68 9.91
C GLY A 20 9.28 45.43 9.38
N ALA A 21 9.76 45.10 8.19
CA ALA A 21 10.87 45.78 7.52
C ALA A 21 10.55 47.21 7.02
N GLN A 22 9.28 47.61 7.01
CA GLN A 22 8.82 48.94 6.58
C GLN A 22 8.81 49.98 7.70
N TYR A 23 9.12 49.58 8.94
CA TYR A 23 9.21 50.51 10.08
C TYR A 23 10.66 50.98 10.25
N THR A 24 10.93 52.25 9.94
CA THR A 24 12.22 52.92 10.22
C THR A 24 12.25 53.44 11.65
N GLY A 25 12.54 52.53 12.59
CA GLY A 25 12.91 52.85 13.97
C GLY A 25 13.99 51.86 14.42
N PRO A 26 14.75 52.14 15.49
CA PRO A 26 15.75 51.20 15.99
C PRO A 26 14.99 49.98 16.52
N GLY A 27 14.95 48.91 15.72
CA GLY A 27 14.40 47.63 16.15
C GLY A 27 15.13 47.12 17.40
N PRO A 28 14.48 46.26 18.21
CA PRO A 28 14.99 45.90 19.53
C PRO A 28 16.39 45.28 19.42
N LYS A 29 17.33 45.82 20.20
CA LYS A 29 18.75 45.43 20.28
C LYS A 29 19.00 44.01 20.81
N TYR A 30 17.94 43.22 20.97
CA TYR A 30 17.99 41.85 21.47
C TYR A 30 17.10 41.00 20.56
N GLY A 31 17.72 40.10 19.79
CA GLY A 31 16.98 39.16 18.95
C GLY A 31 16.11 38.25 19.81
N LEU A 32 14.79 38.23 19.53
CA LEU A 32 13.90 37.28 20.18
C LEU A 32 14.33 35.84 19.81
N PRO A 33 14.23 34.88 20.74
CA PRO A 33 14.52 33.47 20.43
C PRO A 33 13.64 32.95 19.30
N SER A 34 14.17 32.07 18.46
CA SER A 34 13.41 31.50 17.35
C SER A 34 12.24 30.67 17.89
N ALA A 35 11.03 30.91 17.37
CA ALA A 35 9.88 30.03 17.63
C ALA A 35 9.88 28.77 16.75
N THR A 36 10.90 28.60 15.91
CA THR A 36 11.03 27.49 14.95
C THR A 36 12.37 26.78 15.12
N GLY A 37 12.33 25.44 15.19
CA GLY A 37 13.51 24.59 15.40
C GLY A 37 13.76 24.17 16.85
N ILE A 38 14.75 23.29 17.04
CA ILE A 38 15.11 22.72 18.35
C ILE A 38 16.14 23.60 19.08
N ILE A 39 17.03 24.25 18.35
CA ILE A 39 18.16 25.00 18.89
C ILE A 39 17.70 26.45 19.12
N LYS A 40 17.78 26.93 20.36
CA LYS A 40 17.37 28.28 20.82
C LYS A 40 15.84 28.56 20.77
N HIS A 41 15.00 27.54 21.01
CA HIS A 41 13.54 27.71 21.14
C HIS A 41 13.14 28.40 22.45
N ASP A 42 12.18 29.32 22.39
CA ASP A 42 11.62 30.01 23.56
C ASP A 42 10.87 29.02 24.50
N PRO A 43 11.30 28.84 25.76
CA PRO A 43 10.70 27.86 26.67
C PRO A 43 9.27 28.22 27.12
N THR A 44 8.80 29.43 26.87
CA THR A 44 7.44 29.86 27.23
C THR A 44 6.37 29.48 26.20
N LYS A 45 6.76 28.91 25.05
CA LYS A 45 5.85 28.55 23.94
C LYS A 45 5.83 27.04 23.69
N ASN A 46 4.70 26.55 23.16
CA ASN A 46 4.53 25.13 22.84
C ASN A 46 5.38 24.73 21.62
N LYS A 47 6.18 23.68 21.77
CA LYS A 47 7.07 23.14 20.72
C LYS A 47 6.39 22.01 19.95
N ALA A 48 6.41 22.07 18.62
CA ALA A 48 5.98 20.96 17.75
C ALA A 48 7.05 19.85 17.67
N PRO A 49 6.68 18.57 17.43
CA PRO A 49 7.65 17.48 17.29
C PRO A 49 8.55 17.72 16.07
N ALA A 50 9.86 17.53 16.25
CA ALA A 50 10.87 17.73 15.22
C ALA A 50 11.67 16.43 15.03
N TYR A 51 11.69 15.93 13.80
CA TYR A 51 12.48 14.77 13.39
C TYR A 51 13.85 15.26 12.88
N SER A 52 14.93 14.63 13.36
CA SER A 52 16.29 14.88 12.85
C SER A 52 16.67 13.79 11.86
N PHE A 53 17.27 14.16 10.73
CA PHE A 53 18.02 13.22 9.91
C PHE A 53 19.32 12.88 10.64
N GLY A 54 19.67 11.60 10.70
CA GLY A 54 20.69 11.03 11.58
C GLY A 54 22.06 11.72 11.52
N ILE A 55 22.69 11.85 12.70
CA ILE A 55 24.06 12.36 12.86
C ILE A 55 25.04 11.25 12.46
N GLN A 56 26.04 11.58 11.67
CA GLN A 56 27.12 10.66 11.29
C GLN A 56 28.07 10.46 12.48
N HIS A 57 28.21 9.22 12.98
CA HIS A 57 29.18 8.91 14.03
C HIS A 57 30.62 9.00 13.51
N VAL A 58 31.45 9.82 14.16
CA VAL A 58 32.90 9.88 13.93
C VAL A 58 33.54 8.55 14.36
N ARG A 59 34.30 7.90 13.47
CA ARG A 59 35.06 6.68 13.79
C ARG A 59 36.26 7.04 14.66
N TYR A 60 36.36 6.42 15.85
CA TYR A 60 37.57 6.52 16.68
C TYR A 60 38.64 5.55 16.16
N ASN A 61 39.84 6.07 15.91
CA ASN A 61 41.02 5.30 15.56
C ASN A 61 41.57 4.61 16.82
N THR A 62 41.79 3.30 16.73
CA THR A 62 42.33 2.46 17.80
C THR A 62 43.83 2.31 17.62
N ASP A 63 44.63 3.28 18.07
CA ASP A 63 46.04 3.04 18.28
C ASP A 63 46.58 3.93 19.40
N SER A 64 47.32 3.28 20.30
CA SER A 64 48.04 3.80 21.47
C SER A 64 47.26 3.75 22.80
N SER A 65 47.57 2.71 23.58
CA SER A 65 47.51 2.74 25.05
C SER A 65 48.93 2.55 25.58
N PRO A 66 49.22 3.10 26.77
CA PRO A 66 49.54 2.15 27.84
C PRO A 66 48.91 2.56 29.17
N GLY A 67 48.14 1.64 29.77
CA GLY A 67 47.64 1.78 31.14
C GLY A 67 46.61 0.71 31.49
N PRO A 68 46.62 0.14 32.72
CA PRO A 68 46.18 -1.23 32.97
C PRO A 68 44.65 -1.45 33.03
N LYS A 69 44.33 -2.68 32.68
CA LYS A 69 43.05 -3.31 32.30
C LYS A 69 41.99 -3.29 33.42
N TYR A 70 40.98 -2.43 33.25
CA TYR A 70 39.62 -2.72 33.73
C TYR A 70 38.73 -2.97 32.50
N PHE A 71 38.16 -4.17 32.39
CA PHE A 71 37.21 -4.49 31.33
C PHE A 71 35.89 -3.76 31.60
N VAL A 72 35.81 -2.50 31.17
CA VAL A 72 34.55 -1.76 31.14
C VAL A 72 33.75 -2.30 29.95
N SER A 73 32.57 -2.88 30.21
CA SER A 73 31.73 -3.40 29.12
C SER A 73 31.41 -2.28 28.13
N SER A 74 31.46 -2.55 26.83
CA SER A 74 31.18 -1.60 25.74
C SER A 74 29.78 -0.98 25.76
N LYS A 75 28.91 -1.44 26.68
CA LYS A 75 27.60 -0.88 26.97
C LYS A 75 27.60 0.09 28.16
N MET A 76 28.74 0.63 28.60
CA MET A 76 28.79 1.58 29.71
C MET A 76 29.10 2.99 29.20
N THR A 77 28.19 3.94 29.45
CA THR A 77 28.35 5.35 29.08
C THR A 77 28.58 6.21 30.32
N ARG A 78 28.96 7.48 30.13
CA ARG A 78 29.16 8.45 31.23
C ARG A 78 27.91 8.66 32.11
N MET A 79 26.74 8.27 31.62
CA MET A 79 25.46 8.38 32.33
C MET A 79 24.93 7.02 32.83
N GLY A 80 25.70 5.94 32.67
CA GLY A 80 25.33 4.58 33.08
C GLY A 80 25.30 3.58 31.92
N LYS A 81 24.82 2.36 32.21
CA LYS A 81 24.81 1.24 31.25
C LYS A 81 23.75 1.43 30.17
N ASP A 82 24.18 1.48 28.92
CA ASP A 82 23.35 1.50 27.71
C ASP A 82 22.74 0.11 27.47
N ALA A 83 21.62 -0.13 28.14
CA ALA A 83 20.78 -1.31 27.96
C ALA A 83 19.33 -0.88 27.77
N PHE A 84 18.57 -1.66 27.00
CA PHE A 84 17.12 -1.52 26.91
C PHE A 84 16.51 -1.61 28.32
N PRO A 85 15.45 -0.82 28.64
CA PRO A 85 14.89 -0.81 29.98
C PRO A 85 14.44 -2.22 30.38
N ALA A 86 14.98 -2.72 31.49
CA ALA A 86 14.53 -3.99 32.05
C ALA A 86 13.11 -3.81 32.60
N PHE A 87 12.16 -4.58 32.07
CA PHE A 87 10.78 -4.59 32.56
C PHE A 87 10.71 -5.33 33.88
N THR A 88 10.50 -4.62 34.98
CA THR A 88 10.14 -5.22 36.26
C THR A 88 8.67 -5.65 36.23
N MET A 89 8.43 -6.93 36.55
CA MET A 89 7.11 -7.50 36.85
C MET A 89 6.62 -7.02 38.23
N CYS A 90 6.42 -5.71 38.39
CA CYS A 90 5.76 -5.14 39.56
C CYS A 90 4.54 -4.34 39.13
N PHE A 91 3.49 -4.47 39.95
CA PHE A 91 2.18 -3.85 39.81
C PHE A 91 2.30 -2.34 39.56
N ARG A 92 1.87 -1.86 38.39
CA ARG A 92 1.75 -0.42 38.14
C ARG A 92 0.46 0.08 38.75
N SER A 93 0.55 0.94 39.77
CA SER A 93 -0.58 1.73 40.24
C SER A 93 -1.13 2.58 39.09
N LYS A 94 -2.45 2.54 38.86
CA LYS A 94 -3.12 3.39 37.87
C LYS A 94 -2.79 4.86 38.17
N GLU A 95 -2.26 5.57 37.18
CA GLU A 95 -2.08 7.01 37.29
C GLU A 95 -3.43 7.68 37.60
N PRO A 96 -3.48 8.66 38.52
CA PRO A 96 -4.70 9.42 38.76
C PRO A 96 -5.07 10.18 37.47
N LYS A 97 -6.32 10.01 37.02
CA LYS A 97 -6.83 10.69 35.82
C LYS A 97 -6.64 12.21 35.97
N LYS A 98 -5.94 12.82 35.02
CA LYS A 98 -5.82 14.28 34.93
C LYS A 98 -7.22 14.91 34.90
N ALA A 99 -7.44 15.94 35.71
CA ALA A 99 -8.70 16.68 35.77
C ALA A 99 -9.03 17.22 34.37
N LYS A 100 -10.21 16.84 33.85
CA LYS A 100 -10.74 17.42 32.61
C LYS A 100 -11.18 18.85 32.92
N THR A 101 -10.39 19.83 32.55
CA THR A 101 -10.85 21.21 32.54
C THR A 101 -11.80 21.41 31.35
N PRO A 102 -12.98 22.02 31.56
CA PRO A 102 -13.88 22.35 30.46
C PRO A 102 -13.20 23.32 29.48
N GLY A 103 -13.41 23.11 28.19
CA GLY A 103 -12.96 24.04 27.16
C GLY A 103 -13.66 25.40 27.28
N PRO A 104 -13.13 26.46 26.65
CA PRO A 104 -13.64 27.84 26.80
C PRO A 104 -15.13 28.02 26.44
N ALA A 105 -15.74 27.10 25.68
CA ALA A 105 -17.16 27.10 25.33
C ALA A 105 -18.05 26.19 26.22
N THR A 106 -17.49 25.57 27.27
CA THR A 106 -18.20 24.61 28.13
C THR A 106 -18.54 25.20 29.51
N TYR A 107 -18.23 26.47 29.75
CA TYR A 107 -18.62 27.19 30.97
C TYR A 107 -20.09 27.63 30.87
N PHE A 108 -20.97 27.01 31.67
CA PHE A 108 -22.35 27.46 31.86
C PHE A 108 -22.46 28.18 33.21
N PRO A 109 -22.23 29.51 33.27
CA PRO A 109 -22.26 30.27 34.53
C PRO A 109 -23.62 30.19 35.23
N GLU A 110 -24.69 29.92 34.49
CA GLU A 110 -26.05 29.78 35.01
C GLU A 110 -26.25 28.56 35.90
N LYS A 111 -25.40 27.53 35.77
CA LYS A 111 -25.43 26.33 36.64
C LYS A 111 -24.60 26.49 37.91
N ALA A 112 -23.82 27.57 38.04
CA ALA A 112 -22.92 27.83 39.17
C ALA A 112 -23.58 28.61 40.33
N ILE A 113 -24.91 28.71 40.36
CA ILE A 113 -25.67 29.43 41.40
C ILE A 113 -25.32 28.95 42.81
N LYS A 114 -25.04 27.64 43.00
CA LYS A 114 -24.64 27.07 44.30
C LYS A 114 -23.23 27.48 44.79
N CYS A 115 -22.40 28.08 43.93
CA CYS A 115 -21.09 28.63 44.30
C CYS A 115 -21.14 30.14 44.58
N SER A 116 -22.18 30.86 44.11
CA SER A 116 -22.34 32.30 44.33
C SER A 116 -23.08 32.66 45.62
N TYR A 117 -23.80 31.71 46.22
CA TYR A 117 -24.56 31.91 47.46
C TYR A 117 -24.11 30.94 48.56
N ASN A 118 -24.01 31.44 49.80
CA ASN A 118 -23.60 30.63 50.95
C ASN A 118 -24.57 29.45 51.16
N THR A 119 -24.04 28.23 51.17
CA THR A 119 -24.77 27.01 51.51
C THR A 119 -24.11 26.31 52.70
N PRO A 120 -24.88 25.70 53.62
CA PRO A 120 -24.32 25.03 54.79
C PRO A 120 -23.52 23.76 54.39
N PRO A 121 -22.46 23.41 55.14
CA PRO A 121 -21.53 22.34 54.76
C PRO A 121 -22.19 20.95 54.81
N ALA A 122 -21.94 20.14 53.77
CA ALA A 122 -22.36 18.75 53.68
C ALA A 122 -21.18 17.81 54.00
N TYR A 123 -21.29 17.05 55.08
CA TYR A 123 -20.27 16.07 55.50
C TYR A 123 -20.46 14.74 54.78
N THR A 124 -19.40 14.19 54.18
CA THR A 124 -19.38 12.85 53.59
C THR A 124 -18.64 11.90 54.53
N MET A 125 -19.32 10.87 55.03
CA MET A 125 -18.70 9.82 55.86
C MET A 125 -17.90 8.86 54.97
N GLY A 126 -16.68 8.51 55.40
CA GLY A 126 -15.73 7.68 54.66
C GLY A 126 -16.11 6.20 54.57
N SER A 127 -15.63 5.55 53.52
CA SER A 127 -15.84 4.13 53.19
C SER A 127 -15.22 3.19 54.22
N LYS A 128 -15.96 2.14 54.62
CA LYS A 128 -15.46 1.04 55.47
C LYS A 128 -14.57 0.07 54.69
N THR A 129 -13.53 -0.44 55.35
CA THR A 129 -12.65 -1.53 54.88
C THR A 129 -13.27 -2.91 55.13
N GLU A 130 -13.01 -3.84 54.22
CA GLU A 130 -13.42 -5.25 54.26
C GLU A 130 -12.73 -6.04 55.39
N HIS A 131 -13.51 -6.75 56.19
CA HIS A 131 -13.24 -8.08 56.77
C HIS A 131 -14.37 -8.42 57.77
N PHE A 132 -15.21 -9.41 57.48
CA PHE A 132 -15.60 -10.47 58.44
C PHE A 132 -16.52 -11.53 57.79
N GLU A 133 -16.39 -12.75 58.29
CA GLU A 133 -16.96 -14.03 57.83
C GLU A 133 -18.50 -14.11 57.82
N MET A 134 -19.05 -14.96 56.96
CA MET A 134 -20.46 -15.32 56.90
C MET A 134 -20.75 -16.54 57.79
N ASP A 135 -21.64 -16.36 58.77
CA ASP A 135 -22.36 -17.45 59.41
C ASP A 135 -23.65 -17.81 58.65
N SER A 136 -23.89 -19.12 58.61
CA SER A 136 -25.10 -19.84 58.16
C SER A 136 -26.31 -19.43 59.04
N VAL A 137 -27.59 -19.34 58.64
CA VAL A 137 -28.56 -20.29 58.04
C VAL A 137 -29.89 -19.49 57.75
N PRO A 138 -31.07 -20.10 57.43
CA PRO A 138 -31.70 -20.21 56.10
C PRO A 138 -32.96 -19.34 55.89
N GLY A 139 -33.42 -19.20 54.63
CA GLY A 139 -34.70 -18.54 54.34
C GLY A 139 -35.20 -18.72 52.91
N SER A 140 -35.70 -19.91 52.63
CA SER A 140 -36.51 -20.40 51.52
C SER A 140 -37.18 -19.38 50.57
N GLN A 141 -36.81 -19.44 49.28
CA GLN A 141 -37.72 -19.80 48.18
C GLN A 141 -36.90 -20.08 46.92
N ALA A 142 -37.04 -21.32 46.43
CA ALA A 142 -36.42 -21.82 45.22
C ALA A 142 -37.33 -21.58 44.00
N LEU A 143 -36.70 -21.60 42.82
CA LEU A 143 -37.25 -21.88 41.47
C LEU A 143 -37.86 -20.69 40.70
N HIS A 144 -37.07 -20.06 39.79
CA HIS A 144 -37.21 -20.25 38.34
C HIS A 144 -36.11 -19.51 37.53
N LEU A 145 -35.38 -20.27 36.70
CA LEU A 145 -34.80 -19.89 35.40
C LEU A 145 -34.11 -18.51 35.27
N THR A 146 -32.82 -18.47 35.57
CA THR A 146 -31.85 -17.49 35.06
C THR A 146 -31.56 -17.75 33.57
N ALA A 147 -32.38 -17.17 32.67
CA ALA A 147 -32.04 -17.00 31.25
C ALA A 147 -32.88 -15.91 30.55
N MET A 148 -33.14 -14.76 31.19
CA MET A 148 -33.69 -13.57 30.51
C MET A 148 -33.24 -12.31 31.26
N LYS A 149 -32.03 -11.84 30.97
CA LYS A 149 -31.61 -10.49 31.34
C LYS A 149 -30.74 -9.91 30.23
N MET A 150 -31.38 -9.51 29.14
CA MET A 150 -30.89 -8.45 28.25
C MET A 150 -32.11 -7.76 27.60
N ASP A 151 -32.19 -6.46 27.88
CA ASP A 151 -33.00 -5.36 27.33
C ASP A 151 -34.53 -5.29 27.34
N LEU A 152 -35.24 -6.06 28.17
CA LEU A 152 -36.64 -5.72 28.47
C LEU A 152 -36.75 -4.39 29.24
N ASN A 153 -35.79 -4.12 30.13
CA ASN A 153 -35.78 -2.91 30.96
C ASN A 153 -35.50 -1.63 30.14
N ALA A 154 -34.64 -1.67 29.12
CA ALA A 154 -34.43 -0.51 28.25
C ALA A 154 -35.62 -0.24 27.32
N VAL A 155 -36.31 -1.30 26.85
CA VAL A 155 -37.58 -1.14 26.12
C VAL A 155 -38.63 -0.51 27.04
N ILE A 156 -38.72 -0.95 28.30
CA ILE A 156 -39.62 -0.35 29.29
C ILE A 156 -39.23 1.12 29.55
N GLU A 157 -37.96 1.41 29.80
CA GLU A 157 -37.47 2.77 30.05
C GLU A 157 -37.70 3.71 28.85
N THR A 158 -37.56 3.23 27.60
CA THR A 158 -37.83 4.04 26.39
C THR A 158 -39.32 4.28 26.14
N VAL A 159 -40.16 3.31 26.50
CA VAL A 159 -41.63 3.44 26.51
C VAL A 159 -42.07 4.40 27.62
N GLU A 160 -41.49 4.28 28.81
CA GLU A 160 -41.76 5.16 29.96
C GLU A 160 -41.28 6.59 29.72
N ALA A 161 -40.16 6.77 29.01
CA ALA A 161 -39.64 8.08 28.61
C ALA A 161 -40.44 8.76 27.48
N GLY A 162 -41.45 8.08 26.89
CA GLY A 162 -42.37 8.65 25.91
C GLY A 162 -41.80 8.84 24.50
N TYR A 163 -40.62 8.28 24.20
CA TYR A 163 -39.99 8.37 22.87
C TYR A 163 -40.60 7.34 21.91
N GLN A 164 -41.73 7.68 21.28
CA GLN A 164 -42.53 6.77 20.45
C GLN A 164 -41.72 6.07 19.35
N ASP A 165 -40.87 6.79 18.61
CA ASP A 165 -40.07 6.21 17.52
C ASP A 165 -38.97 5.27 18.05
N ALA A 166 -38.33 5.63 19.16
CA ALA A 166 -37.30 4.81 19.79
C ALA A 166 -37.90 3.54 20.42
N ALA A 167 -39.05 3.67 21.07
CA ALA A 167 -39.80 2.56 21.64
C ALA A 167 -40.31 1.61 20.54
N MET A 168 -40.83 2.13 19.43
CA MET A 168 -41.26 1.32 18.29
C MET A 168 -40.08 0.55 17.68
N MET A 169 -38.94 1.22 17.46
CA MET A 169 -37.72 0.57 16.97
C MET A 169 -37.21 -0.52 17.93
N ALA A 170 -37.19 -0.24 19.24
CA ALA A 170 -36.75 -1.19 20.25
C ALA A 170 -37.69 -2.40 20.34
N LEU A 171 -39.01 -2.19 20.29
CA LEU A 171 -40.01 -3.25 20.25
C LEU A 171 -39.91 -4.11 18.98
N GLN A 172 -39.71 -3.48 17.82
CA GLN A 172 -39.54 -4.20 16.56
C GLN A 172 -38.25 -5.04 16.56
N ALA A 173 -37.15 -4.50 17.07
CA ALA A 173 -35.89 -5.22 17.22
C ALA A 173 -36.06 -6.43 18.16
N PHE A 174 -36.69 -6.22 19.32
CA PHE A 174 -36.96 -7.28 20.29
C PHE A 174 -37.83 -8.40 19.70
N ASN A 175 -38.89 -8.06 18.96
CA ASN A 175 -39.76 -9.03 18.32
C ASN A 175 -39.02 -9.85 17.24
N LYS A 176 -38.16 -9.20 16.44
CA LYS A 176 -37.33 -9.87 15.44
C LYS A 176 -36.31 -10.81 16.08
N GLU A 177 -35.67 -10.40 17.17
CA GLU A 177 -34.70 -11.23 17.89
C GLU A 177 -35.38 -12.48 18.49
N ARG A 178 -36.54 -12.29 19.12
CA ARG A 178 -37.34 -13.38 19.68
C ARG A 178 -37.81 -14.34 18.59
N LEU A 179 -38.24 -13.82 17.44
CA LEU A 179 -38.59 -14.62 16.27
C LEU A 179 -37.38 -15.44 15.79
N GLY A 180 -36.20 -14.83 15.67
CA GLY A 180 -34.97 -15.51 15.28
C GLY A 180 -34.63 -16.72 16.15
N LYS A 181 -34.72 -16.56 17.50
CA LYS A 181 -34.50 -17.67 18.44
C LYS A 181 -35.50 -18.80 18.27
N LEU A 182 -36.77 -18.48 18.02
CA LEU A 182 -37.82 -19.48 17.81
C LEU A 182 -37.63 -20.26 16.50
N VAL A 183 -37.27 -19.57 15.41
CA VAL A 183 -37.06 -20.21 14.11
C VAL A 183 -35.86 -21.17 14.16
N ILE A 184 -34.76 -20.79 14.83
CA ILE A 184 -33.61 -21.71 15.02
C ILE A 184 -34.00 -22.95 15.81
N ARG A 185 -34.69 -22.80 16.95
CA ARG A 185 -35.18 -23.95 17.73
C ARG A 185 -36.16 -24.83 16.96
N PHE A 186 -36.91 -24.25 16.03
CA PHE A 186 -37.80 -25.02 15.17
C PHE A 186 -37.01 -25.83 14.14
N LEU A 187 -35.97 -25.24 13.51
CA LEU A 187 -35.05 -25.90 12.59
C LEU A 187 -34.16 -26.98 13.22
N GLU A 188 -34.07 -27.02 14.56
CA GLU A 188 -33.40 -28.12 15.27
C GLU A 188 -34.15 -29.45 15.10
N ARG A 189 -35.48 -29.39 14.93
CA ARG A 189 -36.35 -30.56 14.75
C ARG A 189 -36.30 -31.11 13.33
N ASP A 190 -36.72 -32.36 13.17
CA ASP A 190 -36.91 -32.97 11.85
C ASP A 190 -38.18 -32.42 11.23
N LEU A 191 -38.00 -31.54 10.24
CA LEU A 191 -39.06 -30.82 9.54
C LEU A 191 -39.17 -31.30 8.10
N GLN A 192 -40.35 -31.17 7.51
CA GLN A 192 -40.51 -31.32 6.06
C GLN A 192 -39.69 -30.27 5.30
N PRO A 193 -39.17 -30.59 4.10
CA PRO A 193 -38.31 -29.67 3.33
C PRO A 193 -38.94 -28.29 3.06
N SER A 194 -40.25 -28.24 2.80
CA SER A 194 -40.99 -26.98 2.61
C SER A 194 -40.97 -26.09 3.85
N CYS A 195 -41.11 -26.68 5.04
CA CYS A 195 -41.01 -25.96 6.31
C CYS A 195 -39.57 -25.51 6.60
N GLN A 196 -38.58 -26.33 6.24
CA GLN A 196 -37.16 -25.96 6.36
C GLN A 196 -36.84 -24.75 5.49
N LEU A 197 -37.26 -24.75 4.23
CA LEU A 197 -37.08 -23.63 3.30
C LEU A 197 -37.70 -22.34 3.83
N ALA A 198 -38.97 -22.36 4.24
CA ALA A 198 -39.64 -21.17 4.78
C ALA A 198 -38.91 -20.60 6.02
N CYS A 199 -38.40 -21.48 6.88
CA CYS A 199 -37.61 -21.07 8.04
C CYS A 199 -36.26 -20.45 7.63
N LEU A 200 -35.56 -21.07 6.68
CA LEU A 200 -34.28 -20.57 6.19
C LEU A 200 -34.44 -19.23 5.43
N GLU A 201 -35.47 -19.08 4.61
CA GLU A 201 -35.80 -17.81 3.96
C GLU A 201 -36.07 -16.70 4.99
N THR A 202 -36.82 -17.03 6.05
CA THR A 202 -37.08 -16.12 7.17
C THR A 202 -35.76 -15.71 7.84
N ILE A 203 -34.86 -16.67 8.12
CA ILE A 203 -33.53 -16.38 8.67
C ILE A 203 -32.70 -15.54 7.68
N ARG A 204 -32.76 -15.81 6.37
CA ARG A 204 -32.03 -15.04 5.37
C ARG A 204 -32.48 -13.58 5.34
N ILE A 205 -33.78 -13.32 5.51
CA ILE A 205 -34.33 -11.96 5.58
C ILE A 205 -33.88 -11.28 6.87
N LEU A 206 -34.00 -11.97 8.02
CA LEU A 206 -33.63 -11.41 9.32
C LEU A 206 -32.12 -11.15 9.44
N SER A 207 -31.28 -12.02 8.87
CA SER A 207 -29.81 -11.89 8.88
C SER A 207 -29.25 -10.78 8.00
N ARG A 208 -30.09 -10.06 7.24
CA ARG A 208 -29.67 -8.82 6.56
C ARG A 208 -29.62 -7.62 7.50
N ASP A 209 -30.35 -7.69 8.62
CA ASP A 209 -30.41 -6.63 9.62
C ASP A 209 -29.33 -6.85 10.67
N LYS A 210 -28.35 -5.94 10.75
CA LYS A 210 -27.20 -6.06 11.67
C LYS A 210 -27.62 -6.11 13.14
N ASN A 211 -28.78 -5.55 13.47
CA ASN A 211 -29.28 -5.50 14.85
C ASN A 211 -29.96 -6.81 15.28
N CYS A 212 -30.19 -7.74 14.36
CA CYS A 212 -30.94 -8.99 14.60
C CYS A 212 -30.06 -10.24 14.51
N LEU A 213 -28.73 -10.09 14.52
CA LEU A 213 -27.78 -11.19 14.25
C LEU A 213 -27.41 -12.05 15.46
N GLU A 214 -27.52 -11.51 16.68
CA GLU A 214 -27.27 -12.21 17.94
C GLU A 214 -27.86 -13.64 18.01
N PRO A 215 -29.15 -13.87 17.70
CA PRO A 215 -29.72 -15.22 17.78
C PRO A 215 -29.13 -16.22 16.78
N PHE A 216 -28.54 -15.73 15.69
CA PHE A 216 -27.99 -16.56 14.61
C PHE A 216 -26.48 -16.78 14.72
N ALA A 217 -25.79 -16.01 15.56
CA ALA A 217 -24.33 -16.11 15.76
C ALA A 217 -23.92 -17.11 16.86
N THR A 218 -24.88 -17.87 17.42
CA THR A 218 -24.59 -18.86 18.47
C THR A 218 -24.01 -20.17 17.89
N PRO A 219 -23.20 -20.92 18.66
CA PRO A 219 -22.69 -22.24 18.25
C PRO A 219 -23.76 -23.21 17.78
N GLN A 220 -24.89 -23.27 18.49
CA GLN A 220 -26.03 -24.14 18.15
C GLN A 220 -26.69 -23.72 16.83
N ALA A 221 -26.88 -22.42 16.61
CA ALA A 221 -27.47 -21.91 15.37
C ALA A 221 -26.58 -22.22 14.16
N ILE A 222 -25.28 -21.92 14.26
CA ILE A 222 -24.33 -22.15 13.16
C ILE A 222 -24.16 -23.65 12.89
N GLN A 223 -24.13 -24.49 13.93
CA GLN A 223 -24.11 -25.95 13.76
C GLN A 223 -25.37 -26.47 13.08
N THR A 224 -26.55 -25.93 13.43
CA THR A 224 -27.83 -26.29 12.81
C THR A 224 -27.88 -25.89 11.35
N LEU A 225 -27.46 -24.66 11.02
CA LEU A 225 -27.35 -24.19 9.64
C LEU A 225 -26.30 -24.99 8.85
N GLY A 226 -25.16 -25.34 9.48
CA GLY A 226 -24.13 -26.18 8.87
C GLY A 226 -24.61 -27.59 8.55
N ARG A 227 -25.50 -28.16 9.38
CA ARG A 227 -26.18 -29.44 9.11
C ARG A 227 -27.11 -29.34 7.89
N HIS A 228 -27.98 -28.32 7.85
CA HIS A 228 -28.88 -28.10 6.71
C HIS A 228 -28.13 -27.74 5.42
N ALA A 229 -26.97 -27.10 5.54
CA ALA A 229 -26.07 -26.84 4.43
C ALA A 229 -25.20 -28.05 4.04
N GLY A 230 -25.25 -29.18 4.77
CA GLY A 230 -24.46 -30.38 4.47
C GLY A 230 -22.94 -30.21 4.60
N ILE A 231 -22.47 -29.28 5.45
CA ILE A 231 -21.04 -28.96 5.67
C ILE A 231 -20.60 -29.18 7.12
N LYS A 232 -21.47 -29.78 7.94
CA LYS A 232 -21.13 -30.13 9.30
C LYS A 232 -20.04 -31.21 9.27
N HIS A 233 -18.89 -30.91 9.87
CA HIS A 233 -17.86 -31.92 10.08
C HIS A 233 -18.38 -32.93 11.13
N SER A 234 -18.67 -34.16 10.70
CA SER A 234 -18.98 -35.27 11.59
C SER A 234 -18.08 -36.45 11.26
N GLU A 235 -17.22 -36.82 12.20
CA GLU A 235 -16.42 -38.03 12.13
C GLU A 235 -17.38 -39.25 12.12
N GLY A 236 -17.62 -39.83 10.95
CA GLY A 236 -18.09 -41.22 10.83
C GLY A 236 -19.58 -41.49 10.60
N VAL A 237 -20.43 -40.51 10.29
CA VAL A 237 -21.83 -40.79 9.86
C VAL A 237 -22.11 -40.07 8.54
N THR A 238 -22.44 -40.83 7.50
CA THR A 238 -23.00 -40.30 6.26
C THR A 238 -24.34 -39.64 6.58
N SER A 239 -24.32 -38.32 6.74
CA SER A 239 -25.57 -37.54 6.83
C SER A 239 -26.34 -37.73 5.53
N GLU A 240 -27.65 -38.00 5.62
CA GLU A 240 -28.53 -37.89 4.45
C GLU A 240 -28.31 -36.52 3.83
N ILE A 241 -28.02 -36.48 2.52
CA ILE A 241 -27.78 -35.23 1.81
C ILE A 241 -29.12 -34.48 1.78
N PRO A 242 -29.21 -33.27 2.38
CA PRO A 242 -30.44 -32.51 2.35
C PRO A 242 -30.82 -32.13 0.91
N ASP A 243 -32.10 -31.80 0.68
CA ASP A 243 -32.55 -31.32 -0.63
C ASP A 243 -31.71 -30.14 -1.11
N LEU A 244 -31.40 -30.10 -2.41
CA LEU A 244 -30.52 -29.09 -3.01
C LEU A 244 -30.99 -27.65 -2.72
N GLU A 245 -32.31 -27.41 -2.71
CA GLU A 245 -32.88 -26.10 -2.40
C GLU A 245 -32.61 -25.69 -0.93
N VAL A 246 -32.73 -26.63 0.00
CA VAL A 246 -32.46 -26.42 1.43
C VAL A 246 -30.99 -26.08 1.63
N ILE A 247 -30.09 -26.81 0.97
CA ILE A 247 -28.64 -26.56 1.02
C ILE A 247 -28.32 -25.14 0.56
N VAL A 248 -28.84 -24.74 -0.62
CA VAL A 248 -28.60 -23.41 -1.17
C VAL A 248 -29.09 -22.32 -0.22
N GLU A 249 -30.29 -22.48 0.33
CA GLU A 249 -30.87 -21.47 1.22
C GLU A 249 -30.10 -21.37 2.55
N ALA A 250 -29.68 -22.50 3.11
CA ALA A 250 -28.82 -22.54 4.30
C ALA A 250 -27.45 -21.89 4.05
N LEU A 251 -26.84 -22.12 2.89
CA LEU A 251 -25.58 -21.47 2.51
C LEU A 251 -25.74 -19.96 2.35
N LYS A 252 -26.85 -19.48 1.77
CA LYS A 252 -27.15 -18.04 1.68
C LYS A 252 -27.30 -17.42 3.08
N CYS A 253 -27.96 -18.10 4.02
CA CYS A 253 -28.04 -17.67 5.42
C CYS A 253 -26.64 -17.56 6.04
N LEU A 254 -25.82 -18.61 5.92
CA LEU A 254 -24.46 -18.64 6.46
C LEU A 254 -23.59 -17.53 5.87
N CYS A 255 -23.65 -17.28 4.56
CA CYS A 255 -22.94 -16.18 3.92
C CYS A 255 -23.32 -14.82 4.54
N ASN A 256 -24.61 -14.55 4.73
CA ASN A 256 -25.06 -13.29 5.34
C ASN A 256 -24.62 -13.15 6.79
N ILE A 257 -24.74 -14.23 7.57
CA ILE A 257 -24.40 -14.24 9.00
C ILE A 257 -22.89 -14.06 9.19
N VAL A 258 -22.07 -14.82 8.48
CA VAL A 258 -20.59 -14.75 8.55
C VAL A 258 -20.08 -13.39 8.07
N PHE A 259 -20.68 -12.83 7.01
CA PHE A 259 -20.28 -11.51 6.51
C PHE A 259 -20.56 -10.38 7.52
N ASN A 260 -21.68 -10.44 8.25
CA ASN A 260 -22.09 -9.34 9.11
C ASN A 260 -21.71 -9.50 10.59
N SER A 261 -21.46 -10.73 11.08
CA SER A 261 -21.19 -11.01 12.51
C SER A 261 -19.78 -11.57 12.75
N PRO A 262 -18.91 -10.85 13.48
CA PRO A 262 -17.60 -11.37 13.91
C PRO A 262 -17.70 -12.61 14.81
N SER A 263 -18.70 -12.65 15.70
CA SER A 263 -18.96 -13.80 16.57
C SER A 263 -19.26 -15.06 15.75
N ALA A 264 -20.03 -14.91 14.67
CA ALA A 264 -20.30 -16.02 13.76
C ALA A 264 -19.05 -16.51 13.00
N GLN A 265 -18.10 -15.62 12.71
CA GLN A 265 -16.83 -15.98 12.07
C GLN A 265 -15.97 -16.84 13.02
N GLU A 266 -15.92 -16.48 14.31
CA GLU A 266 -15.22 -17.24 15.36
C GLU A 266 -15.84 -18.63 15.53
N VAL A 267 -17.15 -18.68 15.75
CA VAL A 267 -17.88 -19.93 15.93
C VAL A 267 -17.78 -20.83 14.70
N GLY A 268 -17.85 -20.27 13.48
CA GLY A 268 -17.68 -21.04 12.24
C GLY A 268 -16.30 -21.66 12.09
N ALA A 269 -15.25 -20.97 12.58
CA ALA A 269 -13.88 -21.49 12.61
C ALA A 269 -13.73 -22.59 13.68
N GLU A 270 -14.29 -22.40 14.88
CA GLU A 270 -14.29 -23.41 15.95
C GLU A 270 -14.99 -24.71 15.53
N LEU A 271 -16.10 -24.58 14.79
CA LEU A 271 -16.85 -25.72 14.24
C LEU A 271 -16.21 -26.34 12.98
N ARG A 272 -15.06 -25.84 12.54
CA ARG A 272 -14.31 -26.34 11.37
C ARG A 272 -15.15 -26.45 10.09
N LEU A 273 -16.07 -25.51 9.86
CA LEU A 273 -16.92 -25.52 8.66
C LEU A 273 -16.13 -25.50 7.35
N ILE A 274 -14.93 -24.91 7.36
CA ILE A 274 -14.02 -24.89 6.22
C ILE A 274 -13.58 -26.29 5.77
N VAL A 275 -13.47 -27.25 6.70
CA VAL A 275 -13.09 -28.63 6.41
C VAL A 275 -14.22 -29.30 5.63
N GLY A 276 -15.47 -29.17 6.10
CA GLY A 276 -16.64 -29.70 5.40
C GLY A 276 -16.85 -29.06 4.01
N LEU A 277 -16.62 -27.75 3.88
CA LEU A 277 -16.63 -27.07 2.58
C LEU A 277 -15.55 -27.63 1.65
N THR A 278 -14.35 -27.88 2.16
CA THR A 278 -13.23 -28.42 1.38
C THR A 278 -13.47 -29.88 0.96
N GLU A 279 -14.06 -30.69 1.83
CA GLU A 279 -14.49 -32.06 1.50
C GLU A 279 -15.51 -32.05 0.36
N ARG A 280 -16.50 -31.15 0.41
CA ARG A 280 -17.47 -31.00 -0.69
C ARG A 280 -16.83 -30.47 -1.98
N LEU A 281 -15.88 -29.53 -1.88
CA LEU A 281 -15.13 -29.02 -3.02
C LEU A 281 -14.40 -30.13 -3.80
N LYS A 282 -13.90 -31.17 -3.12
CA LYS A 282 -13.28 -32.35 -3.77
C LYS A 282 -14.25 -33.12 -4.67
N LEU A 283 -15.55 -33.02 -4.41
CA LEU A 283 -16.61 -33.73 -5.13
C LEU A 283 -17.22 -32.89 -6.27
N TYR A 284 -16.64 -31.75 -6.65
CA TYR A 284 -17.20 -30.86 -7.67
C TYR A 284 -17.26 -31.45 -9.08
N ASN A 285 -16.48 -32.50 -9.34
CA ASN A 285 -16.57 -33.24 -10.61
C ASN A 285 -17.86 -34.05 -10.72
N ASP A 286 -18.58 -34.27 -9.61
CA ASP A 286 -19.80 -35.04 -9.63
C ASP A 286 -20.98 -34.19 -10.13
N ARG A 287 -21.80 -34.78 -11.01
CA ARG A 287 -22.94 -34.10 -11.66
C ARG A 287 -24.11 -33.78 -10.73
N HIS A 288 -24.07 -34.24 -9.47
CA HIS A 288 -25.19 -34.08 -8.53
C HIS A 288 -25.31 -32.67 -7.95
N TRP A 289 -24.22 -31.88 -7.93
CA TRP A 289 -24.23 -30.52 -7.40
C TRP A 289 -24.62 -29.46 -8.43
N SER A 290 -25.65 -28.67 -8.13
CA SER A 290 -26.08 -27.53 -8.95
C SER A 290 -25.07 -26.38 -8.96
N HIS A 291 -25.20 -25.47 -9.93
CA HIS A 291 -24.37 -24.25 -10.00
C HIS A 291 -24.46 -23.41 -8.73
N GLU A 292 -25.66 -23.25 -8.17
CA GLU A 292 -25.89 -22.41 -7.00
C GLU A 292 -25.18 -22.95 -5.76
N VAL A 293 -25.22 -24.27 -5.51
CA VAL A 293 -24.50 -24.88 -4.38
C VAL A 293 -23.01 -24.59 -4.49
N ARG A 294 -22.42 -24.86 -5.66
CA ARG A 294 -20.98 -24.63 -5.90
C ARG A 294 -20.61 -23.16 -5.75
N PHE A 295 -21.45 -22.25 -6.23
CA PHE A 295 -21.20 -20.81 -6.11
C PHE A 295 -21.24 -20.34 -4.66
N PHE A 296 -22.25 -20.75 -3.88
CA PHE A 296 -22.37 -20.31 -2.49
C PHE A 296 -21.35 -20.97 -1.56
N ASP A 297 -20.90 -22.19 -1.87
CA ASP A 297 -19.74 -22.81 -1.20
C ASP A 297 -18.47 -22.01 -1.38
N LEU A 298 -18.16 -21.66 -2.64
CA LEU A 298 -17.00 -20.82 -2.95
C LEU A 298 -17.15 -19.45 -2.30
N ARG A 299 -18.34 -18.84 -2.33
CA ARG A 299 -18.60 -17.56 -1.68
C ARG A 299 -18.40 -17.64 -0.16
N LEU A 300 -18.88 -18.69 0.50
CA LEU A 300 -18.69 -18.89 1.94
C LEU A 300 -17.21 -19.12 2.28
N THR A 301 -16.51 -19.90 1.46
CA THR A 301 -15.06 -20.13 1.55
C THR A 301 -14.28 -18.81 1.39
N PHE A 302 -14.68 -17.96 0.44
CA PHE A 302 -14.12 -16.63 0.26
C PHE A 302 -14.34 -15.75 1.50
N LEU A 303 -15.55 -15.75 2.07
CA LEU A 303 -15.84 -14.97 3.27
C LEU A 303 -14.99 -15.40 4.46
N PHE A 304 -14.88 -16.70 4.71
CA PHE A 304 -14.03 -17.21 5.80
C PHE A 304 -12.56 -16.83 5.58
N THR A 305 -12.01 -17.06 4.38
CA THR A 305 -10.60 -16.75 4.09
C THR A 305 -10.29 -15.26 4.07
N ALA A 306 -11.26 -14.40 3.72
CA ALA A 306 -11.11 -12.95 3.72
C ALA A 306 -11.16 -12.36 5.15
N LEU A 307 -12.03 -12.89 6.01
CA LEU A 307 -12.32 -12.31 7.33
C LEU A 307 -11.47 -12.93 8.44
N ARG A 308 -10.97 -14.16 8.28
CA ARG A 308 -10.27 -14.93 9.31
C ARG A 308 -8.89 -15.40 8.84
N VAL A 309 -7.86 -14.95 9.55
CA VAL A 309 -6.45 -15.25 9.22
C VAL A 309 -6.07 -16.69 9.53
N ASP A 310 -6.59 -17.23 10.63
CA ASP A 310 -6.46 -18.63 11.05
C ASP A 310 -7.06 -19.59 10.01
N VAL A 311 -8.29 -19.34 9.56
CA VAL A 311 -8.95 -20.17 8.53
C VAL A 311 -8.20 -20.10 7.20
N ARG A 312 -7.68 -18.92 6.84
CA ARG A 312 -6.83 -18.77 5.65
C ARG A 312 -5.55 -19.60 5.73
N GLY A 313 -4.86 -19.60 6.87
CA GLY A 313 -3.66 -20.42 7.08
C GLY A 313 -3.97 -21.93 7.04
N GLN A 314 -5.07 -22.34 7.66
CA GLN A 314 -5.58 -23.70 7.62
C GLN A 314 -5.90 -24.16 6.19
N LEU A 315 -6.62 -23.35 5.41
CA LEU A 315 -6.92 -23.70 4.02
C LEU A 315 -5.65 -23.78 3.17
N ALA A 316 -4.73 -22.83 3.33
CA ALA A 316 -3.49 -22.78 2.55
C ALA A 316 -2.59 -24.00 2.81
N HIS A 317 -2.33 -24.31 4.08
CA HIS A 317 -1.30 -25.29 4.47
C HIS A 317 -1.86 -26.66 4.86
N GLU A 318 -2.89 -26.74 5.70
CA GLU A 318 -3.41 -28.03 6.20
C GLU A 318 -4.27 -28.73 5.15
N LEU A 319 -5.10 -27.97 4.44
CA LEU A 319 -6.10 -28.52 3.51
C LEU A 319 -5.62 -28.55 2.04
N ARG A 320 -4.36 -28.18 1.77
CA ARG A 320 -3.78 -28.05 0.42
C ARG A 320 -4.67 -27.25 -0.53
N GLY A 321 -5.18 -26.11 -0.06
CA GLY A 321 -6.17 -25.30 -0.77
C GLY A 321 -5.71 -24.84 -2.15
N ILE A 322 -4.41 -24.63 -2.38
CA ILE A 322 -3.89 -24.21 -3.68
C ILE A 322 -4.11 -25.29 -4.74
N SER A 323 -3.75 -26.55 -4.46
CA SER A 323 -3.95 -27.63 -5.43
C SER A 323 -5.44 -27.89 -5.65
N LEU A 324 -6.22 -27.96 -4.57
CA LEU A 324 -7.66 -28.19 -4.62
C LEU A 324 -8.42 -27.12 -5.43
N LEU A 325 -8.10 -25.85 -5.23
CA LEU A 325 -8.72 -24.75 -5.97
C LEU A 325 -8.21 -24.67 -7.41
N SER A 326 -6.97 -25.09 -7.68
CA SER A 326 -6.45 -25.22 -9.06
C SER A 326 -7.20 -26.30 -9.83
N ASP A 327 -7.43 -27.47 -9.21
CA ASP A 327 -8.23 -28.56 -9.78
C ASP A 327 -9.69 -28.11 -10.02
N ALA A 328 -10.27 -27.36 -9.08
CA ALA A 328 -11.60 -26.79 -9.22
C ALA A 328 -11.67 -25.74 -10.35
N LEU A 329 -10.59 -24.99 -10.57
CA LEU A 329 -10.46 -24.00 -11.66
C LEU A 329 -10.37 -24.72 -13.02
N GLU A 330 -9.55 -25.76 -13.11
CA GLU A 330 -9.42 -26.63 -14.29
C GLU A 330 -10.77 -27.26 -14.67
N SER A 331 -11.47 -27.83 -13.70
CA SER A 331 -12.79 -28.44 -13.88
C SER A 331 -13.85 -27.40 -14.30
N THR A 332 -13.85 -26.21 -13.69
CA THR A 332 -14.80 -25.14 -14.01
C THR A 332 -14.62 -24.60 -15.42
N LEU A 333 -13.39 -24.51 -15.91
CA LEU A 333 -13.06 -24.00 -17.25
C LEU A 333 -13.07 -25.09 -18.33
N GLY A 334 -13.11 -26.36 -17.93
CA GLY A 334 -13.09 -27.51 -18.84
C GLY A 334 -11.76 -27.64 -19.60
N LEU A 335 -10.64 -27.42 -18.91
CA LEU A 335 -9.32 -27.42 -19.52
C LEU A 335 -8.78 -28.83 -19.73
N ARG A 336 -7.90 -28.97 -20.73
CA ARG A 336 -7.05 -30.13 -20.96
C ARG A 336 -5.62 -29.68 -21.19
N TRP A 337 -4.69 -30.43 -20.62
CA TRP A 337 -3.26 -30.22 -20.78
C TRP A 337 -2.80 -30.78 -22.14
N LEU A 338 -2.27 -29.91 -23.00
CA LEU A 338 -1.75 -30.26 -24.32
C LEU A 338 -0.24 -30.56 -24.28
N ASP A 339 0.49 -29.80 -23.47
CA ASP A 339 1.94 -29.92 -23.25
C ASP A 339 2.27 -29.39 -21.83
N THR A 340 3.54 -29.43 -21.46
CA THR A 340 4.05 -28.91 -20.18
C THR A 340 3.71 -27.41 -20.07
N PHE A 341 2.80 -27.08 -19.15
CA PHE A 341 2.27 -25.72 -18.98
C PHE A 341 1.50 -25.14 -20.18
N GLU A 342 1.00 -25.96 -21.10
CA GLU A 342 0.07 -25.55 -22.18
C GLU A 342 -1.31 -26.17 -21.95
N VAL A 343 -2.32 -25.30 -21.82
CA VAL A 343 -3.72 -25.68 -21.58
C VAL A 343 -4.61 -25.13 -22.69
N ALA A 344 -5.62 -25.90 -23.06
CA ALA A 344 -6.69 -25.47 -23.97
C ALA A 344 -8.04 -26.03 -23.49
N ARG A 345 -9.15 -25.47 -23.95
CA ARG A 345 -10.47 -26.07 -23.70
C ARG A 345 -10.59 -27.40 -24.43
N ALA A 346 -11.30 -28.35 -23.81
CA ALA A 346 -11.59 -29.64 -24.41
C ALA A 346 -12.30 -29.55 -25.77
N ASP A 347 -13.14 -28.53 -25.95
CA ASP A 347 -13.95 -28.31 -27.15
C ASP A 347 -13.21 -27.37 -28.11
N LYS A 348 -12.44 -27.96 -29.03
CA LYS A 348 -11.59 -27.27 -30.04
C LYS A 348 -12.34 -26.37 -31.04
N GLY A 349 -13.65 -26.15 -30.89
CA GLY A 349 -14.47 -25.35 -31.80
C GLY A 349 -14.74 -23.91 -31.34
N ASP A 350 -14.30 -23.54 -30.13
CA ASP A 350 -14.80 -22.37 -29.39
C ASP A 350 -13.74 -21.29 -29.14
N ASP A 351 -12.58 -21.37 -29.82
CA ASP A 351 -11.44 -20.44 -29.68
C ASP A 351 -11.84 -19.01 -30.08
N GLY A 352 -12.45 -18.29 -29.13
CA GLY A 352 -12.91 -16.91 -29.29
C GLY A 352 -14.30 -16.62 -28.72
N LEU A 353 -15.08 -17.64 -28.35
CA LEU A 353 -16.36 -17.40 -27.68
C LEU A 353 -16.16 -17.01 -26.20
N PRO A 354 -16.99 -16.10 -25.69
CA PRO A 354 -16.93 -15.70 -24.29
C PRO A 354 -17.33 -16.86 -23.38
N LEU A 355 -16.63 -16.98 -22.24
CA LEU A 355 -16.96 -17.94 -21.21
C LEU A 355 -18.42 -17.77 -20.75
N PRO A 356 -19.17 -18.87 -20.56
CA PRO A 356 -20.51 -18.83 -19.99
C PRO A 356 -20.54 -18.07 -18.66
N ARG A 357 -21.64 -17.36 -18.41
CA ARG A 357 -21.80 -16.53 -17.22
C ARG A 357 -21.58 -17.31 -15.91
N GLN A 358 -22.17 -18.50 -15.80
CA GLN A 358 -22.07 -19.32 -14.60
C GLN A 358 -20.63 -19.81 -14.34
N GLU A 359 -19.89 -20.14 -15.40
CA GLU A 359 -18.47 -20.52 -15.32
C GLU A 359 -17.62 -19.33 -14.88
N THR A 360 -17.85 -18.16 -15.48
CA THR A 360 -17.15 -16.91 -15.13
C THR A 360 -17.35 -16.55 -13.67
N GLU A 361 -18.59 -16.62 -13.16
CA GLU A 361 -18.93 -16.32 -11.76
C GLU A 361 -18.18 -17.26 -10.79
N ARG A 362 -18.20 -18.58 -11.03
CA ARG A 362 -17.46 -19.55 -10.19
C ARG A 362 -15.95 -19.33 -10.26
N THR A 363 -15.42 -19.11 -11.47
CA THR A 363 -13.99 -18.86 -11.70
C THR A 363 -13.54 -17.63 -10.92
N MET A 364 -14.31 -16.53 -10.96
CA MET A 364 -14.01 -15.33 -10.18
C MET A 364 -14.02 -15.58 -8.67
N GLU A 365 -14.93 -16.38 -8.14
CA GLU A 365 -14.91 -16.75 -6.70
C GLU A 365 -13.66 -17.55 -6.35
N ILE A 366 -13.29 -18.55 -7.16
CA ILE A 366 -12.06 -19.34 -6.97
C ILE A 366 -10.83 -18.42 -6.99
N LEU A 367 -10.73 -17.50 -7.95
CA LEU A 367 -9.62 -16.55 -8.04
C LEU A 367 -9.50 -15.66 -6.79
N LYS A 368 -10.63 -15.22 -6.21
CA LYS A 368 -10.63 -14.42 -4.97
C LYS A 368 -10.15 -15.23 -3.77
N ILE A 369 -10.56 -16.50 -3.65
CA ILE A 369 -10.09 -17.38 -2.57
C ILE A 369 -8.59 -17.64 -2.72
N LEU A 370 -8.15 -17.97 -3.94
CA LEU A 370 -6.74 -18.17 -4.28
C LEU A 370 -5.93 -16.91 -3.93
N PHE A 371 -6.42 -15.72 -4.27
CA PHE A 371 -5.77 -14.46 -3.92
C PHE A 371 -5.61 -14.29 -2.41
N ASN A 372 -6.65 -14.61 -1.62
CA ASN A 372 -6.58 -14.53 -0.17
C ASN A 372 -5.51 -15.45 0.41
N ILE A 373 -5.44 -16.71 -0.05
CA ILE A 373 -4.50 -17.71 0.50
C ILE A 373 -3.06 -17.52 0.01
N THR A 374 -2.84 -16.90 -1.16
CA THR A 374 -1.50 -16.66 -1.73
C THR A 374 -0.90 -15.30 -1.37
N PHE A 375 -1.61 -14.46 -0.60
CA PHE A 375 -1.20 -13.08 -0.32
C PHE A 375 0.21 -12.94 0.29
N ASP A 376 0.65 -13.91 1.11
CA ASP A 376 1.98 -13.88 1.76
C ASP A 376 3.06 -14.67 1.01
N THR A 377 2.72 -15.32 -0.11
CA THR A 377 3.63 -16.23 -0.83
C THR A 377 4.84 -15.49 -1.43
N SER A 378 4.65 -14.28 -1.97
CA SER A 378 5.74 -13.50 -2.60
C SER A 378 6.87 -13.10 -1.65
N ARG A 379 6.68 -13.23 -0.33
CA ARG A 379 7.66 -12.91 0.72
C ARG A 379 8.40 -14.14 1.26
N ARG A 380 8.05 -15.34 0.80
CA ARG A 380 8.63 -16.61 1.27
C ARG A 380 9.45 -17.25 0.16
N ASP A 381 10.54 -17.90 0.56
CA ASP A 381 11.24 -18.83 -0.33
C ASP A 381 10.34 -20.05 -0.49
N VAL A 382 10.07 -20.39 -1.75
CA VAL A 382 9.16 -21.48 -2.16
C VAL A 382 10.00 -22.69 -2.53
N ASP A 383 9.60 -23.87 -2.07
CA ASP A 383 10.26 -25.13 -2.43
C ASP A 383 9.94 -25.55 -3.89
N GLU A 384 10.58 -26.61 -4.37
CA GLU A 384 10.40 -27.06 -5.76
C GLU A 384 8.98 -27.61 -6.03
N GLU A 385 8.34 -28.23 -5.02
CA GLU A 385 6.99 -28.79 -5.12
C GLU A 385 5.94 -27.68 -5.21
N GLU A 386 5.99 -26.70 -4.30
CA GLU A 386 5.13 -25.52 -4.33
C GLU A 386 5.38 -24.68 -5.59
N ALA A 387 6.64 -24.55 -6.04
CA ALA A 387 6.94 -23.87 -7.30
C ALA A 387 6.30 -24.58 -8.50
N ALA A 388 6.28 -25.92 -8.52
CA ALA A 388 5.57 -26.67 -9.56
C ALA A 388 4.05 -26.42 -9.52
N LEU A 389 3.45 -26.36 -8.33
CA LEU A 389 2.04 -26.00 -8.16
C LEU A 389 1.74 -24.57 -8.65
N TYR A 390 2.60 -23.60 -8.33
CA TYR A 390 2.42 -22.23 -8.80
C TYR A 390 2.63 -22.08 -10.31
N ARG A 391 3.53 -22.84 -10.92
CA ARG A 391 3.67 -22.88 -12.39
C ARG A 391 2.45 -23.49 -13.05
N HIS A 392 1.90 -24.57 -12.49
CA HIS A 392 0.65 -25.16 -12.94
C HIS A 392 -0.50 -24.16 -12.86
N LEU A 393 -0.68 -23.48 -11.72
CA LEU A 393 -1.66 -22.42 -11.56
C LEU A 393 -1.42 -21.26 -12.55
N CYS A 394 -0.17 -20.85 -12.78
CA CYS A 394 0.18 -19.78 -13.72
C CYS A 394 -0.26 -20.11 -15.16
N ALA A 395 -0.14 -21.37 -15.59
CA ALA A 395 -0.63 -21.81 -16.90
C ALA A 395 -2.15 -21.63 -17.04
N ILE A 396 -2.91 -21.96 -15.99
CA ILE A 396 -4.37 -21.74 -15.96
C ILE A 396 -4.70 -20.25 -15.98
N LEU A 397 -3.97 -19.43 -15.21
CA LEU A 397 -4.17 -17.97 -15.19
C LEU A 397 -3.83 -17.31 -16.52
N ARG A 398 -2.84 -17.84 -17.25
CA ARG A 398 -2.55 -17.40 -18.63
C ARG A 398 -3.75 -17.64 -19.53
N PHE A 399 -4.41 -18.81 -19.42
CA PHE A 399 -5.64 -19.08 -20.14
C PHE A 399 -6.77 -18.11 -19.74
N CYS A 400 -6.96 -17.84 -18.44
CA CYS A 400 -7.94 -16.86 -17.96
C CYS A 400 -7.70 -15.46 -18.54
N LEU A 401 -6.42 -15.03 -18.63
CA LEU A 401 -6.05 -13.73 -19.18
C LEU A 401 -6.37 -13.62 -20.68
N MET A 402 -6.21 -14.71 -21.43
CA MET A 402 -6.50 -14.75 -22.87
C MET A 402 -7.99 -14.97 -23.17
N SER A 403 -8.78 -15.39 -22.17
CA SER A 403 -10.21 -15.63 -22.31
C SER A 403 -11.04 -14.35 -22.15
N LYS A 404 -12.21 -14.32 -22.78
CA LYS A 404 -13.20 -13.23 -22.63
C LYS A 404 -14.40 -13.75 -21.84
N ALA A 405 -15.06 -12.88 -21.09
CA ALA A 405 -16.32 -13.17 -20.41
C ALA A 405 -17.51 -12.55 -21.17
N ASP A 406 -18.72 -12.90 -20.76
CA ASP A 406 -19.95 -12.29 -21.27
C ASP A 406 -20.03 -10.80 -20.88
N GLY A 407 -19.62 -9.93 -21.81
CA GLY A 407 -19.59 -8.47 -21.68
C GLY A 407 -18.20 -7.89 -21.37
N GLU A 408 -17.97 -6.63 -21.78
CA GLU A 408 -16.69 -5.94 -21.59
C GLU A 408 -16.39 -5.65 -20.11
N GLU A 409 -17.38 -5.22 -19.33
CA GLU A 409 -17.24 -4.93 -17.91
C GLU A 409 -16.85 -6.17 -17.10
N ARG A 410 -17.57 -7.29 -17.31
CA ARG A 410 -17.24 -8.57 -16.65
C ARG A 410 -15.90 -9.12 -17.10
N THR A 411 -15.54 -8.96 -18.38
CA THR A 411 -14.21 -9.37 -18.87
C THR A 411 -13.12 -8.61 -18.12
N GLU A 412 -13.31 -7.32 -17.89
CA GLU A 412 -12.36 -6.50 -17.15
C GLU A 412 -12.29 -6.84 -15.65
N GLU A 413 -13.41 -7.15 -15.01
CA GLU A 413 -13.44 -7.68 -13.64
C GLU A 413 -12.72 -9.04 -13.54
N PHE A 414 -12.99 -9.92 -14.51
CA PHE A 414 -12.38 -11.24 -14.59
C PHE A 414 -10.85 -11.16 -14.77
N HIS A 415 -10.39 -10.31 -15.69
CA HIS A 415 -8.96 -10.02 -15.87
C HIS A 415 -8.36 -9.36 -14.63
N SER A 416 -9.11 -8.49 -13.93
CA SER A 416 -8.65 -7.88 -12.67
C SER A 416 -8.29 -8.92 -11.61
N HIS A 417 -9.18 -9.89 -11.38
CA HIS A 417 -8.92 -10.95 -10.40
C HIS A 417 -7.77 -11.85 -10.82
N THR A 418 -7.63 -12.11 -12.12
CA THR A 418 -6.52 -12.89 -12.68
C THR A 418 -5.18 -12.20 -12.48
N VAL A 419 -5.08 -10.90 -12.80
CA VAL A 419 -3.86 -10.09 -12.63
C VAL A 419 -3.47 -9.95 -11.16
N ASN A 420 -4.45 -9.74 -10.28
CA ASN A 420 -4.20 -9.66 -8.84
C ASN A 420 -3.58 -10.96 -8.30
N LEU A 421 -4.09 -12.11 -8.74
CA LEU A 421 -3.54 -13.40 -8.34
C LEU A 421 -2.15 -13.66 -8.95
N LEU A 422 -1.93 -13.32 -10.23
CA LEU A 422 -0.60 -13.39 -10.85
C LEU A 422 0.44 -12.56 -10.08
N GLY A 423 0.05 -11.40 -9.56
CA GLY A 423 0.92 -10.55 -8.73
C GLY A 423 1.32 -11.15 -7.39
N ASN A 424 0.60 -12.15 -6.88
CA ASN A 424 0.95 -12.85 -5.64
C ASN A 424 1.90 -14.04 -5.86
N LEU A 425 2.04 -14.53 -7.10
CA LEU A 425 2.86 -15.70 -7.40
C LEU A 425 4.35 -15.40 -7.30
N PRO A 426 5.19 -16.38 -6.94
CA PRO A 426 6.64 -16.23 -6.96
C PRO A 426 7.13 -15.86 -8.36
N LEU A 427 8.05 -14.89 -8.44
CA LEU A 427 8.52 -14.34 -9.72
C LEU A 427 9.15 -15.39 -10.65
N MET A 428 9.72 -16.45 -10.08
CA MET A 428 10.35 -17.55 -10.84
C MET A 428 9.32 -18.43 -11.57
N CYS A 429 8.03 -18.33 -11.24
CA CYS A 429 6.94 -19.09 -11.87
C CYS A 429 6.26 -18.31 -13.01
N LEU A 430 6.57 -17.02 -13.17
CA LEU A 430 6.03 -16.18 -14.24
C LEU A 430 6.68 -16.47 -15.61
N ASP A 431 7.73 -17.31 -15.64
CA ASP A 431 8.31 -17.88 -16.86
C ASP A 431 7.28 -18.64 -17.71
N VAL A 432 6.28 -19.24 -17.05
CA VAL A 432 5.16 -19.92 -17.69
C VAL A 432 4.34 -19.01 -18.62
N LEU A 433 4.32 -17.70 -18.38
CA LEU A 433 3.62 -16.75 -19.26
C LEU A 433 4.23 -16.68 -20.66
N LEU A 434 5.52 -17.02 -20.79
CA LEU A 434 6.31 -16.95 -22.02
C LEU A 434 6.52 -18.31 -22.70
N THR A 435 6.08 -19.40 -22.05
CA THR A 435 6.30 -20.78 -22.50
C THR A 435 5.56 -21.19 -23.78
N PRO A 436 4.35 -20.68 -24.11
CA PRO A 436 3.62 -21.12 -25.29
C PRO A 436 4.41 -21.00 -26.59
N LYS A 437 4.28 -22.00 -27.46
CA LYS A 437 4.87 -21.94 -28.80
C LYS A 437 4.27 -20.79 -29.62
N VAL A 438 5.10 -20.18 -30.46
CA VAL A 438 4.67 -19.12 -31.38
C VAL A 438 3.80 -19.74 -32.47
N GLN A 439 2.52 -19.34 -32.53
CA GLN A 439 1.57 -19.79 -33.54
C GLN A 439 1.33 -18.69 -34.59
N GLN A 440 0.69 -19.05 -35.69
CA GLN A 440 0.37 -18.11 -36.77
C GLN A 440 -0.66 -17.08 -36.28
N GLY A 441 -0.24 -15.83 -36.11
CA GLY A 441 -1.05 -14.74 -35.54
C GLY A 441 -0.64 -14.31 -34.14
N SER A 442 0.25 -15.06 -33.46
CA SER A 442 0.85 -14.65 -32.20
C SER A 442 1.85 -13.51 -32.37
N ILE A 443 1.97 -12.68 -31.34
CA ILE A 443 2.97 -11.61 -31.25
C ILE A 443 4.31 -12.25 -30.85
N GLU A 444 5.17 -12.48 -31.83
CA GLU A 444 6.53 -12.97 -31.60
C GLU A 444 7.50 -11.82 -31.31
N TYR A 445 8.34 -11.99 -30.29
CA TYR A 445 9.51 -11.13 -30.09
C TYR A 445 10.70 -11.96 -29.58
N MET A 446 11.82 -11.89 -30.31
CA MET A 446 13.04 -12.65 -30.01
C MET A 446 12.82 -14.18 -29.89
N GLY A 447 11.94 -14.76 -30.71
CA GLY A 447 11.63 -16.19 -30.68
C GLY A 447 10.73 -16.63 -29.51
N VAL A 448 10.14 -15.69 -28.78
CA VAL A 448 9.26 -15.94 -27.63
C VAL A 448 7.87 -15.36 -27.88
N ASN A 449 6.83 -16.06 -27.42
CA ASN A 449 5.45 -15.59 -27.49
C ASN A 449 5.21 -14.45 -26.46
N MET A 450 4.74 -13.30 -26.93
CA MET A 450 4.43 -12.12 -26.11
C MET A 450 2.93 -11.82 -25.99
N ASP A 451 2.05 -12.73 -26.39
CA ASP A 451 0.58 -12.54 -26.39
C ASP A 451 0.07 -12.19 -24.98
N ALA A 452 0.47 -12.97 -23.97
CA ALA A 452 0.08 -12.73 -22.59
C ALA A 452 0.60 -11.38 -22.06
N VAL A 453 1.85 -11.03 -22.37
CA VAL A 453 2.46 -9.74 -21.95
C VAL A 453 1.78 -8.57 -22.66
N SER A 454 1.46 -8.71 -23.95
CA SER A 454 0.72 -7.70 -24.71
C SER A 454 -0.68 -7.51 -24.13
N MET A 455 -1.36 -8.60 -23.76
CA MET A 455 -2.68 -8.51 -23.15
C MET A 455 -2.64 -7.83 -21.77
N LEU A 456 -1.62 -8.10 -20.95
CA LEU A 456 -1.39 -7.36 -19.69
C LEU A 456 -1.14 -5.87 -19.94
N LEU A 457 -0.37 -5.52 -20.97
CA LEU A 457 -0.08 -4.14 -21.33
C LEU A 457 -1.35 -3.40 -21.79
N ASP A 458 -2.16 -4.04 -22.63
CA ASP A 458 -3.43 -3.48 -23.09
C ASP A 458 -4.45 -3.36 -21.95
N PHE A 459 -4.46 -4.32 -21.02
CA PHE A 459 -5.26 -4.24 -19.80
C PHE A 459 -4.86 -3.03 -18.95
N MET A 460 -3.55 -2.81 -18.75
CA MET A 460 -3.04 -1.63 -18.04
C MET A 460 -3.42 -0.33 -18.75
N ASP A 461 -3.28 -0.23 -20.08
CA ASP A 461 -3.65 0.98 -20.83
C ASP A 461 -5.16 1.28 -20.78
N ARG A 462 -6.01 0.25 -20.82
CA ARG A 462 -7.46 0.42 -20.60
C ARG A 462 -7.77 1.00 -19.22
N ARG A 463 -7.08 0.53 -18.17
CA ARG A 463 -7.23 1.04 -16.79
C ARG A 463 -6.70 2.47 -16.62
N LEU A 464 -5.62 2.83 -17.30
CA LEU A 464 -5.08 4.19 -17.30
C LEU A 464 -6.06 5.22 -17.86
N ASN A 465 -6.96 4.82 -18.76
CA ASN A 465 -7.99 5.70 -19.32
C ASN A 465 -9.17 5.92 -18.37
N ARG A 466 -9.29 5.14 -17.28
CA ARG A 466 -10.38 5.24 -16.30
C ARG A 466 -9.87 5.98 -15.07
N GLU A 467 -10.28 7.23 -14.89
CA GLU A 467 -9.76 8.13 -13.83
C GLU A 467 -10.12 7.72 -12.39
N HIS A 468 -11.04 6.76 -12.19
CA HIS A 468 -11.57 6.40 -10.87
C HIS A 468 -10.78 5.25 -10.22
N LYS A 469 -10.40 5.41 -8.94
CA LYS A 469 -9.71 4.40 -8.12
C LYS A 469 -8.43 3.82 -8.75
N LEU A 470 -7.58 4.70 -9.31
CA LEU A 470 -6.33 4.30 -9.95
C LEU A 470 -5.42 3.47 -9.03
N LYS A 471 -5.38 3.75 -7.71
CA LYS A 471 -4.53 3.01 -6.77
C LYS A 471 -4.82 1.51 -6.76
N GLU A 472 -6.06 1.12 -6.50
CA GLU A 472 -6.45 -0.29 -6.33
C GLU A 472 -6.44 -1.05 -7.66
N THR A 473 -6.71 -0.35 -8.76
CA THR A 473 -6.89 -0.96 -10.09
C THR A 473 -5.59 -1.06 -10.88
N LEU A 474 -4.72 -0.05 -10.79
CA LEU A 474 -3.53 0.05 -11.63
C LEU A 474 -2.28 -0.57 -10.97
N THR A 475 -2.14 -0.42 -9.65
CA THR A 475 -0.94 -0.87 -8.92
C THR A 475 -0.62 -2.36 -9.14
N PRO A 476 -1.58 -3.30 -9.09
CA PRO A 476 -1.28 -4.71 -9.34
C PRO A 476 -0.71 -4.97 -10.74
N SER A 477 -1.27 -4.30 -11.75
CA SER A 477 -0.81 -4.42 -13.15
C SER A 477 0.58 -3.85 -13.34
N LEU A 478 0.86 -2.66 -12.77
CA LEU A 478 2.18 -2.04 -12.82
C LEU A 478 3.24 -2.90 -12.14
N ASN A 479 2.95 -3.42 -10.94
CA ASN A 479 3.88 -4.25 -10.19
C ASN A 479 4.17 -5.56 -10.92
N LEU A 480 3.15 -6.24 -11.44
CA LEU A 480 3.32 -7.48 -12.20
C LEU A 480 4.20 -7.27 -13.44
N LEU A 481 3.94 -6.21 -14.22
CA LEU A 481 4.76 -5.89 -15.40
C LEU A 481 6.19 -5.50 -15.02
N THR A 482 6.37 -4.77 -13.92
CA THR A 482 7.68 -4.34 -13.41
C THR A 482 8.52 -5.54 -13.01
N GLU A 483 7.97 -6.44 -12.19
CA GLU A 483 8.69 -7.61 -11.72
C GLU A 483 8.94 -8.63 -12.83
N SER A 484 7.97 -8.81 -13.75
CA SER A 484 8.18 -9.62 -14.95
C SER A 484 9.32 -9.08 -15.81
N ALA A 485 9.45 -7.74 -15.95
CA ALA A 485 10.56 -7.12 -16.68
C ALA A 485 11.91 -7.18 -15.93
N ARG A 486 11.88 -7.33 -14.60
CA ARG A 486 13.09 -7.50 -13.79
C ARG A 486 13.71 -8.89 -13.99
N VAL A 487 12.86 -9.92 -14.07
CA VAL A 487 13.27 -11.33 -14.25
C VAL A 487 13.53 -11.67 -15.72
N HIS A 488 12.59 -11.36 -16.61
CA HIS A 488 12.61 -11.78 -18.01
C HIS A 488 13.12 -10.68 -18.95
N ARG A 489 14.25 -10.94 -19.62
CA ARG A 489 14.90 -9.96 -20.50
C ARG A 489 14.04 -9.65 -21.72
N GLU A 490 13.42 -10.67 -22.27
CA GLU A 490 12.59 -10.64 -23.47
C GLU A 490 11.34 -9.77 -23.20
N THR A 491 10.68 -9.99 -22.06
CA THR A 491 9.57 -9.14 -21.58
C THR A 491 10.00 -7.69 -21.42
N ARG A 492 11.15 -7.43 -20.78
CA ARG A 492 11.66 -6.05 -20.61
C ARG A 492 11.91 -5.34 -21.93
N LYS A 493 12.55 -6.01 -22.89
CA LYS A 493 12.85 -5.44 -24.21
C LYS A 493 11.55 -5.21 -25.01
N PHE A 494 10.61 -6.15 -24.97
CA PHE A 494 9.30 -6.01 -25.61
C PHE A 494 8.51 -4.82 -25.02
N LEU A 495 8.41 -4.74 -23.69
CA LEU A 495 7.74 -3.64 -23.00
C LEU A 495 8.43 -2.29 -23.25
N ARG A 496 9.77 -2.26 -23.28
CA ARG A 496 10.52 -1.05 -23.64
C ARG A 496 10.18 -0.60 -25.05
N MET A 497 10.11 -1.50 -26.02
CA MET A 497 9.76 -1.16 -27.40
C MET A 497 8.35 -0.58 -27.51
N LYS A 498 7.38 -1.14 -26.76
CA LYS A 498 5.98 -0.67 -26.76
C LYS A 498 5.75 0.62 -25.96
N ILE A 499 6.35 0.75 -24.78
CA ILE A 499 6.14 1.88 -23.85
C ILE A 499 7.09 3.04 -24.18
N LEU A 500 8.36 2.76 -24.47
CA LEU A 500 9.43 3.73 -24.72
C LEU A 500 10.03 3.52 -26.11
N PRO A 501 9.25 3.69 -27.20
CA PRO A 501 9.79 3.59 -28.55
C PRO A 501 10.89 4.64 -28.78
N PRO A 502 11.83 4.38 -29.72
CA PRO A 502 12.86 5.33 -30.08
C PRO A 502 12.29 6.71 -30.40
N LEU A 503 12.90 7.74 -29.81
CA LEU A 503 12.34 9.09 -29.76
C LEU A 503 12.44 9.77 -31.13
N ARG A 504 11.30 10.20 -31.67
CA ARG A 504 11.23 11.04 -32.88
C ARG A 504 10.84 12.48 -32.54
N ASP A 505 9.84 12.62 -31.68
CA ASP A 505 9.41 13.93 -31.17
C ASP A 505 10.11 14.29 -29.85
N VAL A 506 10.97 15.31 -29.91
CA VAL A 506 11.74 15.91 -28.80
C VAL A 506 11.36 17.36 -28.51
N LYS A 507 10.34 17.89 -29.20
CA LYS A 507 9.90 19.29 -29.06
C LYS A 507 8.92 19.45 -27.90
N ASN A 508 8.00 18.49 -27.77
CA ASN A 508 7.00 18.49 -26.72
C ASN A 508 7.55 17.92 -25.41
N ARG A 509 6.96 18.35 -24.28
CA ARG A 509 7.34 17.82 -22.98
C ARG A 509 6.93 16.35 -22.83
N PRO A 510 7.65 15.54 -22.04
CA PRO A 510 7.41 14.10 -21.94
C PRO A 510 6.05 13.72 -21.34
N GLU A 511 5.47 14.59 -20.51
CA GLU A 511 4.13 14.42 -19.93
C GLU A 511 2.99 14.75 -20.91
N VAL A 512 3.27 15.47 -21.99
CA VAL A 512 2.28 15.95 -22.95
C VAL A 512 2.07 14.93 -24.07
N GLY A 513 0.81 14.57 -24.32
CA GLY A 513 0.40 13.63 -25.36
C GLY A 513 -0.42 12.44 -24.82
N ASN A 514 -0.99 11.64 -25.72
CA ASN A 514 -1.88 10.51 -25.40
C ASN A 514 -1.21 9.13 -25.53
N SER A 515 0.11 9.07 -25.78
CA SER A 515 0.81 7.79 -25.80
C SER A 515 0.93 7.20 -24.39
N LEU A 516 1.12 5.87 -24.30
CA LEU A 516 1.31 5.16 -23.04
C LEU A 516 2.46 5.74 -22.21
N ARG A 517 3.56 6.11 -22.88
CA ARG A 517 4.67 6.87 -22.27
C ARG A 517 4.18 8.11 -21.54
N ASN A 518 3.46 8.98 -22.25
CA ASN A 518 3.04 10.26 -21.70
C ASN A 518 2.11 10.07 -20.49
N LYS A 519 1.18 9.11 -20.56
CA LYS A 519 0.29 8.75 -19.46
C LYS A 519 1.07 8.29 -18.22
N LEU A 520 2.04 7.40 -18.38
CA LEU A 520 2.88 6.92 -17.27
C LEU A 520 3.75 8.03 -16.67
N VAL A 521 4.31 8.92 -17.49
CA VAL A 521 5.08 10.07 -17.01
C VAL A 521 4.20 11.01 -16.18
N ARG A 522 2.96 11.26 -16.60
CA ARG A 522 1.98 12.04 -15.81
C ARG A 522 1.71 11.41 -14.43
N LEU A 523 1.67 10.08 -14.35
CA LEU A 523 1.49 9.38 -13.08
C LEU A 523 2.65 9.57 -12.09
N MET A 524 3.87 9.84 -12.55
CA MET A 524 5.01 10.13 -11.65
C MET A 524 4.82 11.42 -10.85
N THR A 525 3.89 12.27 -11.26
CA THR A 525 3.49 13.49 -10.53
C THR A 525 2.11 13.38 -9.87
N HIS A 526 1.54 12.17 -9.83
CA HIS A 526 0.23 11.93 -9.20
C HIS A 526 0.29 12.17 -7.68
N ILE A 527 -0.86 12.54 -7.10
CA ILE A 527 -1.01 12.88 -5.67
C ILE A 527 -0.81 11.63 -4.80
N ASP A 528 -1.33 10.48 -5.24
CA ASP A 528 -1.10 9.20 -4.57
C ASP A 528 0.35 8.74 -4.76
N THR A 529 1.04 8.60 -3.63
CA THR A 529 2.45 8.19 -3.58
C THR A 529 2.66 6.78 -4.13
N ASP A 530 1.76 5.85 -3.87
CA ASP A 530 1.96 4.45 -4.26
C ASP A 530 1.87 4.31 -5.78
N VAL A 531 0.85 4.92 -6.40
CA VAL A 531 0.73 4.97 -7.87
C VAL A 531 1.94 5.62 -8.52
N LYS A 532 2.38 6.75 -7.95
CA LYS A 532 3.56 7.49 -8.40
C LYS A 532 4.84 6.64 -8.34
N HIS A 533 5.03 5.90 -7.26
CA HIS A 533 6.20 5.03 -7.09
C HIS A 533 6.16 3.84 -8.05
N CYS A 534 5.01 3.18 -8.21
CA CYS A 534 4.88 2.03 -9.12
C CYS A 534 5.13 2.43 -10.58
N ALA A 535 4.62 3.59 -11.01
CA ALA A 535 4.88 4.13 -12.35
C ALA A 535 6.36 4.48 -12.55
N ALA A 536 7.00 5.10 -11.56
CA ALA A 536 8.42 5.41 -11.58
C ALA A 536 9.29 4.14 -11.62
N GLU A 537 8.93 3.12 -10.84
CA GLU A 537 9.66 1.86 -10.76
C GLU A 537 9.61 1.08 -12.09
N LEU A 538 8.43 0.99 -12.72
CA LEU A 538 8.29 0.38 -14.04
C LEU A 538 9.23 1.04 -15.06
N LEU A 539 9.19 2.37 -15.15
CA LEU A 539 10.04 3.12 -16.08
C LEU A 539 11.54 2.95 -15.76
N PHE A 540 11.89 2.89 -14.48
CA PHE A 540 13.25 2.66 -14.02
C PHE A 540 13.78 1.26 -14.43
N VAL A 541 12.99 0.20 -14.21
CA VAL A 541 13.35 -1.17 -14.61
C VAL A 541 13.45 -1.31 -16.14
N LEU A 542 12.51 -0.71 -16.89
CA LEU A 542 12.57 -0.69 -18.37
C LEU A 542 13.83 0.03 -18.88
N CYS A 543 14.33 1.00 -18.11
CA CYS A 543 15.57 1.71 -18.39
C CYS A 543 16.85 0.97 -17.94
N LYS A 544 16.75 -0.29 -17.48
CA LYS A 544 17.83 -1.13 -16.93
C LYS A 544 18.35 -0.68 -15.56
N GLU A 545 17.54 0.03 -14.77
CA GLU A 545 17.95 0.60 -13.48
C GLU A 545 19.23 1.46 -13.60
N SER A 546 19.50 1.98 -14.80
CA SER A 546 20.74 2.67 -15.13
C SER A 546 20.62 4.14 -14.77
N VAL A 547 21.03 4.52 -13.56
CA VAL A 547 21.26 5.93 -13.25
C VAL A 547 22.61 6.32 -13.88
N PRO A 548 22.69 7.35 -14.75
CA PRO A 548 23.97 7.86 -15.22
C PRO A 548 24.74 8.42 -14.02
N CYS A 549 25.67 7.65 -13.46
CA CYS A 549 26.47 8.07 -12.31
C CYS A 549 27.71 8.85 -12.78
N SER A 550 27.52 9.91 -13.56
CA SER A 550 28.62 10.73 -14.10
C SER A 550 28.62 12.18 -13.60
N VAL A 551 27.91 12.50 -12.51
CA VAL A 551 27.88 13.87 -11.94
C VAL A 551 28.45 13.94 -10.51
N ILE A 552 28.93 12.83 -9.92
CA ILE A 552 29.47 12.83 -8.54
C ILE A 552 30.98 12.54 -8.45
N ARG A 553 31.67 12.24 -9.57
CA ARG A 553 33.13 12.19 -9.60
C ARG A 553 33.66 13.08 -10.72
N ASN A 554 34.13 14.28 -10.36
CA ASN A 554 35.06 15.04 -11.19
C ASN A 554 36.45 14.37 -11.10
N GLU A 555 36.55 13.13 -11.53
CA GLU A 555 37.83 12.64 -12.03
C GLU A 555 37.92 13.11 -13.47
N ALA A 556 39.05 13.71 -13.83
CA ALA A 556 39.34 14.12 -15.19
C ALA A 556 39.21 12.91 -16.11
N ILE A 557 38.08 12.85 -16.83
CA ILE A 557 37.84 11.81 -17.83
C ILE A 557 38.62 12.21 -19.07
N ASP A 558 39.69 11.49 -19.29
CA ASP A 558 40.43 11.46 -20.55
C ASP A 558 39.45 11.27 -21.73
N SER A 559 39.64 12.08 -22.76
CA SER A 559 38.70 12.40 -23.84
C SER A 559 38.44 11.25 -24.83
N ARG A 560 38.77 10.00 -24.47
CA ARG A 560 38.76 8.87 -25.41
C ARG A 560 37.95 7.65 -24.99
N THR A 561 37.42 7.58 -23.76
CA THR A 561 36.76 6.35 -23.27
C THR A 561 35.30 6.52 -22.83
N CYS A 562 34.79 7.75 -22.69
CA CYS A 562 33.39 8.02 -22.34
C CYS A 562 32.51 8.37 -23.55
N GLN A 563 32.41 7.46 -24.52
CA GLN A 563 31.27 7.43 -25.43
C GLN A 563 30.11 6.69 -24.74
N ILE A 564 29.55 7.27 -23.68
CA ILE A 564 28.35 6.73 -23.04
C ILE A 564 27.14 7.19 -23.85
N LYS A 565 26.75 6.32 -24.77
CA LYS A 565 25.64 6.43 -25.72
C LYS A 565 24.29 6.12 -25.05
N PHE A 566 23.70 7.12 -24.38
CA PHE A 566 22.30 7.03 -23.98
C PHE A 566 21.53 8.33 -24.25
N SER A 567 20.23 8.17 -24.47
CA SER A 567 19.30 9.25 -24.78
C SER A 567 19.01 10.11 -23.53
N ARG A 568 19.49 11.37 -23.44
CA ARG A 568 19.12 12.38 -22.40
C ARG A 568 17.66 12.37 -21.86
N LEU A 569 16.63 12.05 -22.64
CA LEU A 569 15.26 11.89 -22.11
C LEU A 569 15.09 10.63 -21.25
N LYS A 570 15.71 9.51 -21.66
CA LYS A 570 15.81 8.28 -20.87
C LYS A 570 16.50 8.59 -19.54
N GLU A 571 17.54 9.41 -19.59
CA GLU A 571 18.23 9.89 -18.39
C GLU A 571 17.27 10.71 -17.52
N LEU A 572 16.59 11.75 -18.02
CA LEU A 572 15.65 12.55 -17.23
C LEU A 572 14.60 11.68 -16.55
N LEU A 573 13.93 10.78 -17.28
CA LEU A 573 12.91 9.89 -16.70
C LEU A 573 13.51 8.97 -15.63
N CYS A 574 14.70 8.43 -15.90
CA CYS A 574 15.43 7.61 -14.93
C CYS A 574 15.90 8.42 -13.72
N TRP A 575 16.30 9.68 -13.88
CA TRP A 575 16.70 10.60 -12.81
C TRP A 575 15.51 11.02 -11.95
N VAL A 576 14.37 11.35 -12.55
CA VAL A 576 13.13 11.65 -11.82
C VAL A 576 12.68 10.39 -11.08
N ALA A 577 12.68 9.22 -11.73
CA ALA A 577 12.33 7.96 -11.08
C ALA A 577 13.30 7.62 -9.93
N ALA A 578 14.61 7.71 -10.16
CA ALA A 578 15.64 7.45 -9.17
C ALA A 578 15.58 8.43 -8.00
N GLY A 579 15.32 9.72 -8.24
CA GLY A 579 15.12 10.71 -7.18
C GLY A 579 13.87 10.42 -6.33
N LEU A 580 12.78 9.98 -6.98
CA LEU A 580 11.56 9.56 -6.29
C LEU A 580 11.75 8.28 -5.47
N LEU A 581 12.55 7.32 -5.95
CA LEU A 581 12.89 6.09 -5.25
C LEU A 581 13.94 6.35 -4.13
N ALA A 582 14.87 7.29 -4.33
CA ALA A 582 15.84 7.75 -3.35
C ALA A 582 15.18 8.33 -2.10
N ALA A 583 14.16 9.17 -2.31
CA ALA A 583 13.39 9.80 -1.23
C ALA A 583 12.70 8.77 -0.30
N ARG A 584 12.47 7.54 -0.77
CA ARG A 584 11.87 6.43 0.01
C ARG A 584 12.92 5.50 0.64
N GLY A 585 14.22 5.75 0.43
CA GLY A 585 15.31 4.89 0.90
C GLY A 585 15.51 3.60 0.08
N LEU A 586 14.87 3.50 -1.10
CA LEU A 586 14.98 2.33 -1.99
C LEU A 586 16.22 2.39 -2.91
N MET A 587 17.06 3.43 -2.77
CA MET A 587 18.35 3.56 -3.47
C MET A 587 19.51 2.89 -2.75
N CYS A 588 19.25 2.12 -1.69
CA CYS A 588 20.25 1.21 -1.12
C CYS A 588 20.54 0.12 -2.16
N GLY A 589 21.55 0.38 -2.98
CA GLY A 589 22.05 -0.49 -4.03
C GLY A 589 22.40 -1.88 -3.51
N GLY A 590 21.43 -2.79 -3.57
CA GLY A 590 21.68 -4.12 -4.06
C GLY A 590 21.32 -4.10 -5.53
N ARG A 591 22.27 -4.35 -6.43
CA ARG A 591 21.90 -4.95 -7.72
C ARG A 591 21.12 -6.20 -7.32
N GLY A 592 19.79 -6.18 -7.47
CA GLY A 592 19.02 -7.42 -7.39
C GLY A 592 19.61 -8.42 -8.39
N LYS A 593 19.22 -9.70 -8.29
CA LYS A 593 19.58 -10.76 -9.26
C LYS A 593 19.05 -10.48 -10.71
N GLY A 594 18.85 -9.22 -11.10
CA GLY A 594 18.43 -8.82 -12.44
C GLY A 594 19.52 -9.07 -13.47
N ARG A 595 19.21 -9.87 -14.49
CA ARG A 595 20.10 -10.12 -15.63
C ARG A 595 20.00 -8.94 -16.61
N TYR A 596 20.96 -8.03 -16.55
CA TYR A 596 21.09 -6.93 -17.50
C TYR A 596 22.23 -7.23 -18.49
N SER A 597 21.91 -7.35 -19.79
CA SER A 597 22.92 -7.45 -20.84
C SER A 597 23.31 -6.07 -21.36
N GLU A 598 24.54 -5.93 -21.83
CA GLU A 598 25.02 -4.73 -22.52
C GLU A 598 24.38 -4.58 -23.92
N ASP A 599 24.09 -3.32 -24.23
CA ASP A 599 23.92 -2.61 -25.51
C ASP A 599 23.07 -3.15 -26.67
N GLU A 600 21.99 -2.40 -26.94
CA GLU A 600 21.51 -2.09 -28.30
C GLU A 600 21.38 -0.55 -28.36
N ASP A 601 22.05 0.07 -29.34
CA ASP A 601 22.02 1.51 -29.58
C ASP A 601 20.66 1.90 -30.19
N THR A 602 19.75 2.37 -29.34
CA THR A 602 18.36 2.71 -29.74
C THR A 602 18.20 4.18 -30.14
N ASP A 603 19.27 4.97 -30.20
CA ASP A 603 19.18 6.38 -30.52
C ASP A 603 18.86 6.57 -32.01
N THR A 604 17.73 7.20 -32.31
CA THR A 604 17.38 7.65 -33.67
C THR A 604 18.32 8.76 -34.12
N GLU A 605 18.50 8.90 -35.43
CA GLU A 605 19.32 9.96 -36.02
C GLU A 605 18.84 11.37 -35.60
N GLU A 606 17.52 11.60 -35.67
CA GLU A 606 16.83 12.81 -35.19
C GLU A 606 17.16 13.12 -33.72
N TYR A 607 17.22 12.09 -32.87
CA TYR A 607 17.55 12.26 -31.47
C TYR A 607 19.01 12.63 -31.25
N ARG A 608 19.95 12.06 -32.01
CA ARG A 608 21.38 12.36 -31.89
C ARG A 608 21.66 13.83 -32.21
N GLU A 609 20.98 14.38 -33.21
CA GLU A 609 21.08 15.79 -33.59
C GLU A 609 20.49 16.74 -32.54
N ALA A 610 19.35 16.36 -31.95
CA ALA A 610 18.68 17.16 -30.93
C ALA A 610 19.34 17.06 -29.55
N LYS A 611 20.02 15.95 -29.24
CA LYS A 611 20.65 15.64 -27.95
C LYS A 611 21.36 16.84 -27.30
N PRO A 612 22.26 17.59 -27.96
CA PRO A 612 22.94 18.73 -27.33
C PRO A 612 22.00 19.84 -26.84
N ASN A 613 20.87 20.05 -27.51
CA ASN A 613 19.93 21.15 -27.28
C ASN A 613 18.76 20.80 -26.34
N ILE A 614 18.68 19.55 -25.86
CA ILE A 614 17.65 19.12 -24.90
C ILE A 614 18.01 19.63 -23.51
N ASN A 615 17.08 20.36 -22.88
CA ASN A 615 17.20 20.79 -21.49
C ASN A 615 17.03 19.57 -20.55
N PRO A 616 17.99 19.30 -19.65
CA PRO A 616 17.99 18.12 -18.79
C PRO A 616 16.89 18.12 -17.72
N ILE A 617 16.25 19.25 -17.44
CA ILE A 617 15.16 19.39 -16.47
C ILE A 617 13.80 19.20 -17.14
N THR A 618 13.61 19.84 -18.30
CA THR A 618 12.30 19.86 -18.99
C THR A 618 12.16 18.76 -20.04
N GLY A 619 13.26 18.12 -20.44
CA GLY A 619 13.26 17.00 -21.40
C GLY A 619 12.89 17.37 -22.83
N ARG A 620 12.76 18.67 -23.12
CA ARG A 620 12.45 19.23 -24.45
C ARG A 620 13.65 19.97 -25.02
N VAL A 621 13.70 20.08 -26.34
CA VAL A 621 14.58 21.04 -27.01
C VAL A 621 14.04 22.44 -26.75
N GLU A 622 14.84 23.28 -26.11
CA GLU A 622 14.50 24.69 -25.93
C GLU A 622 15.10 25.51 -27.06
N GLU A 623 14.32 26.46 -27.57
CA GLU A 623 14.85 27.45 -28.50
C GLU A 623 15.97 28.21 -27.79
N LYS A 624 17.11 28.33 -28.44
CA LYS A 624 18.22 29.12 -27.91
C LYS A 624 17.69 30.54 -27.73
N LEU A 625 17.62 30.99 -26.48
CA LEU A 625 17.32 32.38 -26.18
C LEU A 625 18.33 33.25 -26.93
N PRO A 626 17.89 34.32 -27.61
CA PRO A 626 18.82 35.26 -28.21
C PRO A 626 19.77 35.76 -27.12
N ASN A 627 21.04 35.99 -27.48
CA ASN A 627 22.00 36.43 -26.47
C ASN A 627 21.49 37.76 -25.90
N PRO A 628 21.32 37.90 -24.57
CA PRO A 628 20.78 39.13 -23.99
C PRO A 628 21.66 40.36 -24.26
N MET A 629 22.91 40.13 -24.67
CA MET A 629 23.91 41.13 -25.06
C MET A 629 23.92 41.42 -26.57
N GLU A 630 23.06 40.77 -27.35
CA GLU A 630 22.95 40.95 -28.80
C GLU A 630 22.17 42.23 -29.09
N GLY A 631 22.82 43.21 -29.75
CA GLY A 631 22.24 44.54 -30.00
C GLY A 631 22.59 45.62 -28.96
N MET A 632 23.32 45.28 -27.89
CA MET A 632 23.87 46.27 -26.95
C MET A 632 25.21 46.84 -27.45
N THR A 633 25.44 48.14 -27.24
CA THR A 633 26.77 48.76 -27.45
C THR A 633 27.78 48.24 -26.42
N GLU A 634 29.08 48.31 -26.69
CA GLU A 634 30.10 47.85 -25.74
C GLU A 634 30.00 48.55 -24.38
N GLU A 635 29.67 49.84 -24.36
CA GLU A 635 29.45 50.61 -23.14
C GLU A 635 28.22 50.11 -22.33
N GLN A 636 27.15 49.71 -23.01
CA GLN A 636 25.98 49.11 -22.34
C GLN A 636 26.31 47.74 -21.75
N LYS A 637 27.12 46.95 -22.47
CA LYS A 637 27.60 45.65 -21.98
C LYS A 637 28.47 45.81 -20.73
N GLU A 638 29.35 46.80 -20.71
CA GLU A 638 30.19 47.11 -19.54
C GLU A 638 29.35 47.58 -18.34
N ASN A 639 28.34 48.41 -18.58
CA ASN A 639 27.43 48.86 -17.52
C ASN A 639 26.60 47.71 -16.93
N GLU A 640 26.08 46.79 -17.76
CA GLU A 640 25.40 45.59 -17.26
C GLU A 640 26.38 44.66 -16.52
N ALA A 641 27.61 44.50 -17.02
CA ALA A 641 28.63 43.73 -16.33
C ALA A 641 28.97 44.31 -14.96
N MET A 642 29.14 45.64 -14.85
CA MET A 642 29.34 46.33 -13.58
C MET A 642 28.13 46.18 -12.64
N LYS A 643 26.91 46.21 -13.18
CA LYS A 643 25.70 45.97 -12.41
C LYS A 643 25.64 44.55 -11.85
N LEU A 644 26.04 43.55 -12.64
CA LEU A 644 26.13 42.15 -12.22
C LEU A 644 27.21 41.96 -11.16
N VAL A 645 28.39 42.56 -11.34
CA VAL A 645 29.47 42.53 -10.34
C VAL A 645 29.00 43.15 -9.03
N ASN A 646 28.32 44.30 -9.08
CA ASN A 646 27.75 44.93 -7.89
C ASN A 646 26.68 44.07 -7.21
N MET A 647 25.85 43.37 -7.99
CA MET A 647 24.88 42.42 -7.43
C MET A 647 25.59 41.20 -6.79
N PHE A 648 26.65 40.69 -7.41
CA PHE A 648 27.43 39.58 -6.90
C PHE A 648 28.17 39.96 -5.60
N ASP A 649 28.80 41.12 -5.58
CA ASP A 649 29.46 41.69 -4.40
C ASP A 649 28.44 41.91 -3.27
N LYS A 650 27.26 42.46 -3.57
CA LYS A 650 26.17 42.60 -2.58
C LYS A 650 25.74 41.25 -1.99
N MET A 651 25.50 40.24 -2.84
CA MET A 651 25.14 38.89 -2.39
C MET A 651 26.26 38.20 -1.61
N SER A 652 27.52 38.47 -1.94
CA SER A 652 28.68 37.98 -1.20
C SER A 652 28.80 38.64 0.18
N ARG A 653 28.59 39.96 0.28
CA ARG A 653 28.61 40.70 1.55
C ARG A 653 27.46 40.31 2.47
N ASP A 654 26.29 40.03 1.90
CA ASP A 654 25.11 39.54 2.64
C ASP A 654 25.21 38.03 2.98
N GLN A 655 26.34 37.37 2.67
CA GLN A 655 26.60 35.92 2.86
C GLN A 655 25.56 34.98 2.21
N VAL A 656 24.87 35.45 1.17
CA VAL A 656 23.93 34.64 0.39
C VAL A 656 24.68 33.70 -0.57
N ILE A 657 25.83 34.14 -1.07
CA ILE A 657 26.72 33.35 -1.93
C ILE A 657 28.12 33.38 -1.32
N GLN A 658 28.74 32.21 -1.15
CA GLN A 658 30.10 32.09 -0.63
C GLN A 658 31.00 31.45 -1.70
N PRO A 659 32.06 32.13 -2.17
CA PRO A 659 32.97 31.55 -3.15
C PRO A 659 33.73 30.38 -2.52
N MET A 660 33.72 29.23 -3.19
CA MET A 660 34.42 28.03 -2.74
C MET A 660 35.50 27.63 -3.73
N ALA A 661 36.66 27.20 -3.23
CA ALA A 661 37.72 26.59 -4.02
C ALA A 661 37.79 25.09 -3.73
N VAL A 662 38.18 24.31 -4.74
CA VAL A 662 38.49 22.89 -4.56
C VAL A 662 39.91 22.78 -4.00
N GLY A 663 40.06 22.22 -2.81
CA GLY A 663 41.35 21.92 -2.22
C GLY A 663 42.06 20.75 -2.95
N PRO A 664 43.37 20.57 -2.75
CA PRO A 664 44.14 19.46 -3.35
C PRO A 664 43.66 18.07 -2.90
N ASP A 665 42.84 17.98 -1.87
CA ASP A 665 42.14 16.80 -1.35
C ASP A 665 40.77 16.56 -2.02
N GLY A 666 40.40 17.35 -3.01
CA GLY A 666 39.14 17.25 -3.75
C GLY A 666 37.91 17.77 -2.98
N LYS A 667 38.10 18.38 -1.80
CA LYS A 667 37.01 18.92 -0.98
C LYS A 667 36.81 20.42 -1.23
N LEU A 668 35.56 20.86 -1.18
CA LEU A 668 35.19 22.27 -1.32
C LEU A 668 35.49 23.01 -0.01
N ALA A 669 36.38 24.00 -0.06
CA ALA A 669 36.71 24.91 1.03
C ALA A 669 36.36 26.35 0.64
N ASN A 670 36.14 27.24 1.61
CA ASN A 670 35.97 28.66 1.31
C ASN A 670 37.23 29.20 0.60
N LEU A 671 37.03 29.96 -0.47
CA LEU A 671 38.08 30.50 -1.32
C LEU A 671 39.09 31.33 -0.53
N GLU A 672 38.65 32.14 0.43
CA GLU A 672 39.54 32.92 1.30
C GLU A 672 40.46 32.01 2.11
N SER A 673 39.92 30.93 2.66
CA SER A 673 40.69 29.95 3.44
C SER A 673 41.68 29.16 2.58
N ALA A 674 41.29 28.86 1.34
CA ALA A 674 42.16 28.19 0.37
C ALA A 674 43.31 29.11 -0.08
N VAL A 675 43.03 30.38 -0.33
CA VAL A 675 44.04 31.39 -0.68
C VAL A 675 45.00 31.66 0.48
N GLN A 676 44.51 31.72 1.72
CA GLN A 676 45.35 31.89 2.91
C GLN A 676 46.33 30.71 3.08
N ARG A 677 45.85 29.46 2.93
CA ARG A 677 46.71 28.27 2.97
C ARG A 677 47.76 28.24 1.86
N LEU A 678 47.41 28.69 0.65
CA LEU A 678 48.35 28.81 -0.46
C LEU A 678 49.42 29.89 -0.20
N SER A 679 49.04 30.99 0.47
CA SER A 679 49.99 32.03 0.87
C SER A 679 50.92 31.57 2.00
N GLU A 680 50.42 30.81 2.97
CA GLU A 680 51.19 30.21 4.07
C GLU A 680 52.15 29.11 3.59
N GLN A 681 51.76 28.32 2.57
CA GLN A 681 52.65 27.34 1.95
C GLN A 681 53.81 28.01 1.19
N ARG A 682 53.56 29.15 0.52
CA ARG A 682 54.62 29.93 -0.17
C ARG A 682 55.61 30.60 0.78
N SER A 683 55.20 30.95 2.01
CA SER A 683 56.11 31.50 3.02
C SER A 683 56.90 30.41 3.76
N SER A 684 56.44 29.16 3.76
CA SER A 684 57.16 28.02 4.36
C SER A 684 58.26 27.40 3.49
N SER A 685 58.29 27.68 2.18
CA SER A 685 59.27 27.12 1.25
C SER A 685 60.55 27.97 1.09
N GLY A 686 60.78 28.94 1.98
CA GLY A 686 61.87 29.91 1.87
C GLY A 686 62.92 29.89 3.00
N SER A 687 62.95 28.87 3.85
CA SER A 687 63.84 28.86 5.02
C SER A 687 64.53 27.51 5.30
N ASP A 688 64.94 26.76 4.27
CA ASP A 688 65.85 25.63 4.43
C ASP A 688 66.86 25.60 3.27
N SER A 689 67.81 26.53 3.32
CA SER A 689 69.12 26.41 2.69
C SER A 689 70.03 27.42 3.36
N ASP A 690 70.85 26.96 4.32
CA ASP A 690 72.28 27.29 4.43
C ASP A 690 72.91 26.55 5.64
N ASP A 691 74.14 26.08 5.41
CA ASP A 691 75.16 25.53 6.33
C ASP A 691 75.22 23.99 6.57
N ASP A 692 76.04 23.37 5.69
CA ASP A 692 77.01 22.24 5.84
C ASP A 692 76.74 21.03 6.77
#